data_AF-A0A933FII5-F1
#
_entry.id   AF-A0A933FII5-F1
#
_cell.length_a   1.000
_cell.length_b   1.000
_cell.length_c   1.000
_cell.angle_alpha   90.00
_cell.angle_beta   90.00
_cell.angle_gamma   90.00
#
_symmetry.space_group_name_H-M   'P 1'
#
loop_
_entity.id
_entity.type
_entity.pdbx_description
1 polymer ?
#
loop_
_entity_poly.entity_id
_entity_poly.type
_entity_poly.pdbx_seq_one_letter_code
_entity_poly.pdbx_strand_id
1 'polypeptide(L)'
;MRRFASSLLSFIALLSVLPSAWSYDEIRFLEPLRLQGVAKPAALAASRTRLYLIDQKKSQLHILERDGTVVKVAGRAGSSRDAFEKPEGVAVGDDGTVFVADTGNSRIQVLDADGAALESFGAKGSEPGRLRSPEGVAVGGYDRVFVADTGNNRVSVFTREGIYLYSFGEKGSEAGQLKTPTRLFVDPADYVYVLDSGNGRIQKFDPAGKAVKEFPLQGTDFSLDAYGFLYSLDPKAGKVRETTPEGAQPGAFGSKGSGPGQFKNPSAIAIGPDGAIHVLDAGNSRIQRIELTHKDKKAPLAPSMASRLLVAGPVQLVRLKAAALAASADRLFAYLPEAGQFAAVGADGETAFRFGRKTGKDPAATVGSEGFAFSEKHGLFVADTRGDKLQRFTSSGVFVSSLAEAEGFFDSKKKEGRVREPRGVAINEKGTVYVADTGNRRVDAFSPDGAFLFGFGPQVGPYELLEPVGVAWDPAGFVYVLDRKLKKVLKCEPSGGFVLAWAEPGSQPGQLEDPVAIAFDGMSYVYVADAGAKRVAVFHRDDGRWVTNFFAEGKDDRGLEDPAGLAIQGERLWVADREKGKILGFRLRPLAAPPAVSTSAAEGVVQVSWKPSADPWVARYRVLRGSVAGGAWEHVGTVAKPPFKDSNVTAGEGYRYRVAAEARTGDVGPASEPVLVLVPESFNRAPVELGSVEIGNLLPANYKWYLKNAVGKAVVVNNVNLPFQNVKLSFRLKDFMDFATETVIPKLEPKGKVELPLMATLNNRILEVTEETPIQAEFTVTYFEGGKAQTVSIAKPLRVYSRNAILWDEPQRINAFITSNDTPVLEFSKKVRHEAPAPSRAAGALAPALLEAARLWHAAGEAGIRFQASPNNPFETMSEDPAFPVDYTQFPRETLKRKSGECDDVATLLASLFEGANVRAALLDYPGHIALMFDTGEAEREAAGLPEEEMIRYEGTWWVPLEPTLVGSGFAQAHRHALTAYREMDKQGRVKILDPRKAVAAFEPVTMPSSDWSAATPDPALVAKKVEADAADFAQRRYALLKAGLESRLASKPGDTETINRLGLLELDLDRLEDAEKRFQEALAADPEDAAAVNNLGSLAFVRGRLPEALERFQKAAALDPDDAGIWLNLAKAAGKLGDAAKVSEYGKKAVELASEADRPRFETAVQTLAKGATP
;
A
#
# COMPACT_ATOMS: atom_id res chain seq x y z
N MET A 1 -45.50 -48.73 66.91
CA MET A 1 -45.05 -47.37 67.33
C MET A 1 -43.90 -46.98 66.40
N ARG A 2 -44.10 -45.96 65.54
CA ARG A 2 -43.55 -44.59 65.72
C ARG A 2 -42.01 -44.60 65.61
N ARG A 3 -41.32 -43.76 64.83
CA ARG A 3 -41.60 -42.38 64.44
C ARG A 3 -40.43 -41.82 63.58
N PHE A 4 -40.77 -40.83 62.75
CA PHE A 4 -39.97 -39.66 62.33
C PHE A 4 -38.59 -39.86 61.66
N ALA A 5 -38.56 -39.78 60.33
CA ALA A 5 -37.71 -38.83 59.58
C ALA A 5 -37.97 -38.96 58.06
N SER A 6 -38.68 -38.00 57.47
CA SER A 6 -38.55 -37.52 56.07
C SER A 6 -39.81 -36.73 55.67
N SER A 7 -39.70 -35.41 55.65
CA SER A 7 -40.68 -34.52 55.03
C SER A 7 -39.98 -33.21 54.70
N LEU A 8 -39.64 -33.00 53.43
CA LEU A 8 -39.97 -31.78 52.68
C LEU A 8 -39.59 -31.96 51.19
N LEU A 9 -40.51 -31.54 50.31
CA LEU A 9 -40.44 -31.50 48.84
C LEU A 9 -40.62 -32.82 48.07
N SER A 10 -41.86 -33.29 48.00
CA SER A 10 -42.43 -33.95 46.82
C SER A 10 -43.96 -33.82 46.87
N PHE A 11 -44.48 -32.73 46.33
CA PHE A 11 -45.90 -32.60 46.01
C PHE A 11 -46.04 -31.80 44.71
N ILE A 12 -47.00 -32.23 43.87
CA ILE A 12 -47.28 -31.81 42.49
C ILE A 12 -46.47 -32.57 41.42
N ALA A 13 -46.72 -33.88 41.32
CA ALA A 13 -46.62 -34.62 40.06
C ALA A 13 -48.04 -34.97 39.59
N LEU A 14 -48.82 -33.94 39.22
CA LEU A 14 -50.12 -34.13 38.55
C LEU A 14 -50.57 -32.84 37.85
N LEU A 15 -49.85 -32.40 36.81
CA LEU A 15 -50.36 -31.41 35.84
C LEU A 15 -49.43 -31.31 34.62
N SER A 16 -49.80 -32.00 33.54
CA SER A 16 -49.67 -31.61 32.12
C SER A 16 -49.67 -32.82 31.18
N VAL A 17 -50.73 -33.64 31.23
CA VAL A 17 -51.23 -34.29 30.01
C VAL A 17 -52.51 -33.55 29.66
N LEU A 18 -52.36 -32.37 29.06
CA LEU A 18 -53.44 -31.81 28.26
C LEU A 18 -53.37 -32.47 26.88
N PRO A 19 -54.49 -32.99 26.34
CA PRO A 19 -54.56 -33.29 24.93
C PRO A 19 -54.29 -31.99 24.17
N SER A 20 -53.49 -32.10 23.11
CA SER A 20 -53.17 -31.06 22.14
C SER A 20 -54.39 -30.18 21.86
N ALA A 21 -54.36 -28.96 22.40
CA ALA A 21 -55.06 -27.86 21.76
C ALA A 21 -54.57 -27.84 20.32
N TRP A 22 -55.49 -27.92 19.36
CA TRP A 22 -55.17 -27.95 17.94
C TRP A 22 -54.05 -26.95 17.64
N SER A 23 -52.94 -27.47 17.13
CA SER A 23 -51.75 -26.68 16.74
C SER A 23 -52.08 -25.73 15.59
N TYR A 24 -53.04 -26.15 14.77
CA TYR A 24 -53.61 -25.40 13.66
C TYR A 24 -54.72 -24.45 14.12
N ASP A 25 -54.67 -23.21 13.63
CA ASP A 25 -55.80 -22.29 13.75
C ASP A 25 -56.87 -22.63 12.70
N GLU A 26 -56.44 -22.96 11.48
CA GLU A 26 -57.32 -23.38 10.39
C GLU A 26 -56.58 -24.29 9.38
N ILE A 27 -57.28 -25.33 8.89
CA ILE A 27 -56.85 -26.14 7.74
C ILE A 27 -57.97 -26.10 6.70
N ARG A 28 -57.68 -25.58 5.50
CA ARG A 28 -58.61 -25.58 4.37
C ARG A 28 -58.12 -26.50 3.27
N PHE A 29 -58.87 -27.57 3.00
CA PHE A 29 -58.67 -28.41 1.83
C PHE A 29 -59.39 -27.78 0.64
N LEU A 30 -58.63 -27.17 -0.26
CA LEU A 30 -59.15 -26.54 -1.46
C LEU A 30 -59.57 -27.59 -2.50
N GLU A 31 -60.28 -27.16 -3.54
CA GLU A 31 -60.67 -28.03 -4.65
C GLU A 31 -59.41 -28.65 -5.31
N PRO A 32 -59.36 -29.98 -5.49
CA PRO A 32 -58.18 -30.64 -6.01
C PRO A 32 -58.07 -30.46 -7.54
N LEU A 33 -56.84 -30.29 -8.01
CA LEU A 33 -56.54 -30.21 -9.45
C LEU A 33 -56.48 -31.63 -10.03
N ARG A 34 -57.36 -31.97 -10.97
CA ARG A 34 -57.35 -33.30 -11.62
C ARG A 34 -56.21 -33.40 -12.63
N LEU A 35 -55.45 -34.49 -12.56
CA LEU A 35 -54.37 -34.77 -13.50
C LEU A 35 -54.88 -35.68 -14.63
N GLN A 36 -54.82 -35.19 -15.86
CA GLN A 36 -55.13 -35.98 -17.04
C GLN A 36 -53.85 -36.38 -17.77
N GLY A 37 -53.77 -37.63 -18.21
CA GLY A 37 -52.65 -38.09 -19.04
C GLY A 37 -51.32 -38.27 -18.29
N VAL A 38 -51.30 -38.25 -16.97
CA VAL A 38 -50.10 -38.53 -16.13
C VAL A 38 -50.13 -40.01 -15.70
N ALA A 39 -49.06 -40.76 -15.95
CA ALA A 39 -48.98 -42.20 -15.68
C ALA A 39 -48.26 -42.57 -14.39
N LYS A 40 -47.08 -41.97 -14.11
CA LYS A 40 -46.37 -42.16 -12.84
C LYS A 40 -45.79 -40.82 -12.36
N PRO A 41 -46.58 -40.03 -11.61
CA PRO A 41 -46.08 -38.78 -11.04
C PRO A 41 -44.97 -39.06 -10.01
N ALA A 42 -43.84 -38.36 -10.11
CA ALA A 42 -42.66 -38.59 -9.27
C ALA A 42 -42.21 -37.36 -8.45
N ALA A 43 -42.39 -36.16 -9.00
CA ALA A 43 -42.03 -34.91 -8.33
C ALA A 43 -42.98 -33.78 -8.72
N LEU A 44 -43.05 -32.78 -7.84
CA LEU A 44 -43.84 -31.57 -8.00
C LEU A 44 -43.02 -30.36 -7.52
N ALA A 45 -43.02 -29.28 -8.28
CA ALA A 45 -42.52 -27.98 -7.85
C ALA A 45 -43.57 -26.88 -8.14
N ALA A 46 -43.55 -25.83 -7.33
CA ALA A 46 -44.50 -24.72 -7.43
C ALA A 46 -43.75 -23.38 -7.49
N SER A 47 -44.11 -22.55 -8.46
CA SER A 47 -43.65 -21.17 -8.58
C SER A 47 -44.76 -20.19 -8.19
N ARG A 48 -44.50 -18.89 -8.33
CA ARG A 48 -45.54 -17.85 -8.12
C ARG A 48 -46.71 -17.96 -9.11
N THR A 49 -46.49 -18.52 -10.30
CA THR A 49 -47.48 -18.52 -11.39
C THR A 49 -47.85 -19.92 -11.87
N ARG A 50 -46.97 -20.91 -11.75
CA ARG A 50 -47.13 -22.25 -12.36
C ARG A 50 -46.75 -23.40 -11.44
N LEU A 51 -47.26 -24.59 -11.75
CA LEU A 51 -46.86 -25.88 -11.18
C LEU A 51 -46.09 -26.70 -12.23
N TYR A 52 -45.10 -27.46 -11.77
CA TYR A 52 -44.22 -28.29 -12.60
C TYR A 52 -44.26 -29.72 -12.08
N LEU A 53 -44.75 -30.66 -12.88
CA LEU A 53 -44.95 -32.05 -12.49
C LEU A 53 -44.13 -32.99 -13.37
N ILE A 54 -43.39 -33.91 -12.75
CA ILE A 54 -42.65 -34.94 -13.46
C ILE A 54 -43.48 -36.22 -13.56
N ASP A 55 -43.71 -36.69 -14.80
CA ASP A 55 -44.19 -38.04 -15.10
C ASP A 55 -43.01 -38.92 -15.49
N GLN A 56 -42.49 -39.68 -14.52
CA GLN A 56 -41.32 -40.52 -14.71
C GLN A 56 -41.55 -41.58 -15.80
N LYS A 57 -42.75 -42.20 -15.82
CA LYS A 57 -43.02 -43.31 -16.74
C LYS A 57 -43.08 -42.84 -18.19
N LYS A 58 -43.55 -41.61 -18.43
CA LYS A 58 -43.58 -41.02 -19.77
C LYS A 58 -42.32 -40.22 -20.12
N SER A 59 -41.41 -40.01 -19.16
CA SER A 59 -40.26 -39.11 -19.30
C SER A 59 -40.68 -37.71 -19.73
N GLN A 60 -41.62 -37.12 -18.99
CA GLN A 60 -42.26 -35.85 -19.32
C GLN A 60 -42.30 -34.90 -18.13
N LEU A 61 -42.18 -33.61 -18.43
CA LEU A 61 -42.48 -32.48 -17.54
C LEU A 61 -43.81 -31.86 -17.97
N HIS A 62 -44.80 -31.87 -17.09
CA HIS A 62 -46.09 -31.21 -17.26
C HIS A 62 -46.03 -29.84 -16.59
N ILE A 63 -46.30 -28.79 -17.36
CA ILE A 63 -46.32 -27.40 -16.91
C ILE A 63 -47.79 -26.99 -16.82
N LEU A 64 -48.23 -26.62 -15.62
CA LEU A 64 -49.63 -26.29 -15.34
C LEU A 64 -49.75 -24.86 -14.80
N GLU A 65 -50.83 -24.18 -15.13
CA GLU A 65 -51.26 -22.98 -14.39
C GLU A 65 -51.72 -23.38 -12.97
N ARG A 66 -51.90 -22.40 -12.08
CA ARG A 66 -52.33 -22.65 -10.69
C ARG A 66 -53.72 -23.27 -10.54
N ASP A 67 -54.56 -23.16 -11.58
CA ASP A 67 -55.88 -23.81 -11.64
C ASP A 67 -55.82 -25.25 -12.18
N GLY A 68 -54.63 -25.76 -12.50
CA GLY A 68 -54.42 -27.11 -13.03
C GLY A 68 -54.55 -27.23 -14.54
N THR A 69 -54.77 -26.13 -15.26
CA THR A 69 -54.76 -26.12 -16.74
C THR A 69 -53.36 -26.46 -17.24
N VAL A 70 -53.24 -27.48 -18.09
CA VAL A 70 -51.96 -27.84 -18.72
C VAL A 70 -51.59 -26.82 -19.77
N VAL A 71 -50.51 -26.08 -19.53
CA VAL A 71 -49.92 -25.12 -20.47
C VAL A 71 -49.12 -25.86 -21.53
N LYS A 72 -48.27 -26.80 -21.10
CA LYS A 72 -47.36 -27.53 -21.99
C LYS A 72 -46.93 -28.85 -21.35
N VAL A 73 -46.64 -29.83 -22.21
CA VAL A 73 -45.89 -31.04 -21.83
C VAL A 73 -44.57 -31.03 -22.59
N ALA A 74 -43.47 -31.01 -21.85
CA ALA A 74 -42.11 -31.07 -22.40
C ALA A 74 -41.50 -32.45 -22.15
N GLY A 75 -40.55 -32.86 -23.01
CA GLY A 75 -39.82 -34.11 -22.86
C GLY A 75 -40.41 -35.31 -23.60
N ARG A 76 -39.52 -36.24 -23.89
CA ARG A 76 -39.77 -37.60 -24.40
C ARG A 76 -38.66 -38.50 -23.87
N ALA A 77 -38.86 -39.82 -23.91
CA ALA A 77 -37.80 -40.77 -23.56
C ALA A 77 -36.57 -40.60 -24.47
N GLY A 78 -35.38 -40.51 -23.87
CA GLY A 78 -34.11 -40.43 -24.61
C GLY A 78 -33.04 -39.57 -23.92
N SER A 79 -31.94 -39.33 -24.63
CA SER A 79 -30.77 -38.59 -24.14
C SER A 79 -30.47 -37.29 -24.88
N SER A 80 -31.30 -36.91 -25.86
CA SER A 80 -31.19 -35.64 -26.57
C SER A 80 -31.43 -34.43 -25.65
N ARG A 81 -31.12 -33.23 -26.13
CA ARG A 81 -31.22 -31.97 -25.35
C ARG A 81 -32.64 -31.67 -24.85
N ASP A 82 -33.65 -32.14 -25.56
CA ASP A 82 -35.08 -31.97 -25.33
C ASP A 82 -35.76 -33.23 -24.74
N ALA A 83 -34.98 -34.25 -24.40
CA ALA A 83 -35.45 -35.54 -23.89
C ALA A 83 -34.99 -35.79 -22.45
N PHE A 84 -35.73 -36.65 -21.76
CA PHE A 84 -35.41 -37.14 -20.43
C PHE A 84 -35.38 -38.67 -20.43
N GLU A 85 -34.63 -39.27 -19.51
CA GLU A 85 -34.66 -40.70 -19.22
C GLU A 85 -34.91 -40.87 -17.72
N LYS A 86 -36.11 -41.35 -17.37
CA LYS A 86 -36.55 -41.56 -15.97
C LYS A 86 -36.30 -40.34 -15.06
N PRO A 87 -36.81 -39.14 -15.41
CA PRO A 87 -36.65 -37.98 -14.55
C PRO A 87 -37.34 -38.22 -13.20
N GLU A 88 -36.69 -37.85 -12.09
CA GLU A 88 -37.19 -38.10 -10.72
C GLU A 88 -37.42 -36.82 -9.90
N GLY A 89 -36.80 -35.70 -10.24
CA GLY A 89 -36.83 -34.47 -9.45
C GLY A 89 -37.03 -33.22 -10.29
N VAL A 90 -37.69 -32.22 -9.73
CA VAL A 90 -37.87 -30.90 -10.36
C VAL A 90 -37.79 -29.79 -9.31
N ALA A 91 -37.13 -28.69 -9.65
CA ALA A 91 -37.11 -27.45 -8.88
C ALA A 91 -37.26 -26.24 -9.81
N VAL A 92 -37.74 -25.12 -9.26
CA VAL A 92 -37.89 -23.87 -9.99
C VAL A 92 -37.21 -22.74 -9.21
N GLY A 93 -36.35 -21.97 -9.88
CA GLY A 93 -35.72 -20.79 -9.32
C GLY A 93 -36.67 -19.59 -9.29
N ASP A 94 -36.29 -18.54 -8.56
CA ASP A 94 -37.12 -17.34 -8.38
C ASP A 94 -37.41 -16.58 -9.68
N ASP A 95 -36.56 -16.72 -10.69
CA ASP A 95 -36.74 -16.10 -12.00
C ASP A 95 -37.45 -17.01 -13.03
N GLY A 96 -37.93 -18.18 -12.59
CA GLY A 96 -38.73 -19.10 -13.39
C GLY A 96 -37.93 -20.18 -14.11
N THR A 97 -36.60 -20.21 -14.02
CA THR A 97 -35.81 -21.32 -14.60
C THR A 97 -36.08 -22.63 -13.87
N VAL A 98 -36.28 -23.69 -14.63
CA VAL A 98 -36.68 -25.02 -14.15
C VAL A 98 -35.51 -25.98 -14.27
N PHE A 99 -35.20 -26.68 -13.19
CA PHE A 99 -34.15 -27.69 -13.12
C PHE A 99 -34.78 -29.06 -12.97
N VAL A 100 -34.47 -29.98 -13.87
CA VAL A 100 -34.97 -31.35 -13.85
C VAL A 100 -33.81 -32.32 -13.62
N ALA A 101 -33.94 -33.16 -12.60
CA ALA A 101 -33.03 -34.28 -12.37
C ALA A 101 -33.33 -35.39 -13.37
N ASP A 102 -32.55 -35.42 -14.46
CA ASP A 102 -32.65 -36.41 -15.54
C ASP A 102 -31.84 -37.66 -15.15
N THR A 103 -32.40 -38.40 -14.19
CA THR A 103 -31.73 -39.43 -13.39
C THR A 103 -31.07 -40.52 -14.23
N GLY A 104 -31.75 -41.01 -15.27
CA GLY A 104 -31.23 -42.05 -16.16
C GLY A 104 -30.05 -41.60 -17.00
N ASN A 105 -29.95 -40.30 -17.30
CA ASN A 105 -28.85 -39.69 -18.05
C ASN A 105 -27.74 -39.12 -17.14
N SER A 106 -27.85 -39.24 -15.81
CA SER A 106 -26.87 -38.71 -14.84
C SER A 106 -26.56 -37.22 -15.02
N ARG A 107 -27.57 -36.39 -15.28
CA ARG A 107 -27.43 -34.95 -15.50
C ARG A 107 -28.59 -34.16 -14.88
N ILE A 108 -28.40 -32.85 -14.74
CA ILE A 108 -29.47 -31.90 -14.52
C ILE A 108 -29.74 -31.18 -15.84
N GLN A 109 -31.01 -31.14 -16.26
CA GLN A 109 -31.45 -30.38 -17.42
C GLN A 109 -32.05 -29.05 -16.96
N VAL A 110 -31.64 -27.96 -17.59
CA VAL A 110 -32.05 -26.59 -17.28
C VAL A 110 -32.99 -26.11 -18.39
N LEU A 111 -34.18 -25.65 -18.01
CA LEU A 111 -35.24 -25.22 -18.91
C LEU A 111 -35.72 -23.81 -18.54
N ASP A 112 -36.30 -23.08 -19.48
CA ASP A 112 -37.06 -21.88 -19.16
C ASP A 112 -38.42 -22.22 -18.52
N ALA A 113 -39.16 -21.19 -18.09
CA ALA A 113 -40.48 -21.35 -17.47
C ALA A 113 -41.53 -22.02 -18.38
N ASP A 114 -41.32 -21.96 -19.71
CA ASP A 114 -42.17 -22.58 -20.72
C ASP A 114 -41.65 -23.97 -21.14
N GLY A 115 -40.64 -24.51 -20.44
CA GLY A 115 -40.09 -25.86 -20.66
C GLY A 115 -39.25 -26.01 -21.93
N ALA A 116 -38.71 -24.94 -22.50
CA ALA A 116 -37.71 -25.04 -23.55
C ALA A 116 -36.33 -25.32 -22.94
N ALA A 117 -35.59 -26.26 -23.54
CA ALA A 117 -34.29 -26.68 -23.02
C ALA A 117 -33.19 -25.64 -23.26
N LEU A 118 -32.67 -25.07 -22.18
CA LEU A 118 -31.59 -24.09 -22.19
C LEU A 118 -30.24 -24.81 -22.25
N GLU A 119 -29.93 -25.65 -21.27
CA GLU A 119 -28.66 -26.35 -21.16
C GLU A 119 -28.76 -27.59 -20.26
N SER A 120 -27.64 -28.29 -20.06
CA SER A 120 -27.52 -29.34 -19.06
C SER A 120 -26.11 -29.39 -18.47
N PHE A 121 -25.99 -29.87 -17.24
CA PHE A 121 -24.72 -30.10 -16.59
C PHE A 121 -24.72 -31.40 -15.77
N GLY A 122 -23.52 -31.84 -15.42
CA GLY A 122 -23.28 -33.17 -14.89
C GLY A 122 -23.04 -34.21 -15.97
N ALA A 123 -22.30 -35.24 -15.60
CA ALA A 123 -22.03 -36.42 -16.40
C ALA A 123 -21.85 -37.61 -15.47
N LYS A 124 -22.09 -38.83 -15.97
CA LYS A 124 -21.92 -40.05 -15.19
C LYS A 124 -20.50 -40.15 -14.60
N GLY A 125 -20.40 -40.29 -13.28
CA GLY A 125 -19.13 -40.51 -12.57
C GLY A 125 -19.21 -40.26 -11.06
N SER A 126 -18.08 -40.46 -10.37
CA SER A 126 -17.89 -40.21 -8.93
C SER A 126 -17.05 -38.97 -8.61
N GLU A 127 -16.26 -38.50 -9.59
CA GLU A 127 -15.38 -37.34 -9.42
C GLU A 127 -16.16 -36.06 -9.12
N PRO A 128 -15.55 -35.04 -8.49
CA PRO A 128 -16.16 -33.72 -8.32
C PRO A 128 -16.76 -33.19 -9.63
N GLY A 129 -17.95 -32.58 -9.56
CA GLY A 129 -18.70 -32.11 -10.73
C GLY A 129 -19.43 -33.19 -11.53
N ARG A 130 -19.11 -34.48 -11.35
CA ARG A 130 -19.85 -35.60 -11.95
C ARG A 130 -20.98 -36.10 -11.04
N LEU A 131 -22.01 -36.66 -11.66
CA LEU A 131 -23.22 -37.12 -10.99
C LEU A 131 -23.48 -38.60 -11.30
N ARG A 132 -24.17 -39.29 -10.41
CA ARG A 132 -24.60 -40.66 -10.60
C ARG A 132 -26.02 -40.84 -10.09
N SER A 133 -26.95 -41.05 -11.02
CA SER A 133 -28.38 -41.23 -10.72
C SER A 133 -28.93 -40.12 -9.81
N PRO A 134 -28.81 -38.83 -10.16
CA PRO A 134 -29.33 -37.77 -9.32
C PRO A 134 -30.87 -37.86 -9.25
N GLU A 135 -31.43 -37.95 -8.05
CA GLU A 135 -32.90 -38.06 -7.88
C GLU A 135 -33.56 -36.77 -7.42
N GLY A 136 -32.86 -35.94 -6.65
CA GLY A 136 -33.37 -34.70 -6.08
C GLY A 136 -32.58 -33.49 -6.55
N VAL A 137 -33.29 -32.39 -6.80
CA VAL A 137 -32.70 -31.08 -7.09
C VAL A 137 -33.47 -30.02 -6.30
N ALA A 138 -32.75 -29.04 -5.75
CA ALA A 138 -33.35 -27.85 -5.17
C ALA A 138 -32.53 -26.62 -5.53
N VAL A 139 -33.19 -25.47 -5.55
CA VAL A 139 -32.55 -24.17 -5.76
C VAL A 139 -32.57 -23.44 -4.42
N GLY A 140 -31.39 -23.09 -3.92
CA GLY A 140 -31.24 -22.28 -2.71
C GLY A 140 -31.22 -20.79 -3.03
N GLY A 141 -30.90 -19.99 -2.02
CA GLY A 141 -30.56 -18.59 -2.21
C GLY A 141 -29.36 -18.43 -3.15
N TYR A 142 -29.32 -17.28 -3.82
CA TYR A 142 -28.26 -16.92 -4.77
C TYR A 142 -28.14 -17.89 -5.95
N ASP A 143 -29.26 -18.48 -6.37
CA ASP A 143 -29.33 -19.40 -7.52
C ASP A 143 -28.36 -20.60 -7.45
N ARG A 144 -27.93 -21.00 -6.24
CA ARG A 144 -27.15 -22.23 -6.05
C ARG A 144 -28.05 -23.44 -6.27
N VAL A 145 -27.58 -24.38 -7.08
CA VAL A 145 -28.30 -25.60 -7.41
C VAL A 145 -27.71 -26.75 -6.61
N PHE A 146 -28.52 -27.31 -5.72
CA PHE A 146 -28.15 -28.45 -4.89
C PHE A 146 -28.74 -29.72 -5.48
N VAL A 147 -27.91 -30.74 -5.63
CA VAL A 147 -28.26 -31.99 -6.28
C VAL A 147 -28.00 -33.15 -5.33
N ALA A 148 -29.02 -33.94 -5.04
CA ALA A 148 -28.85 -35.22 -4.37
C ALA A 148 -28.22 -36.19 -5.37
N ASP A 149 -26.91 -36.37 -5.25
CA ASP A 149 -26.12 -37.27 -6.07
C ASP A 149 -26.22 -38.69 -5.50
N THR A 150 -27.42 -39.26 -5.63
CA THR A 150 -27.90 -40.44 -4.90
C THR A 150 -26.96 -41.63 -5.04
N GLY A 151 -26.48 -41.90 -6.25
CA GLY A 151 -25.57 -43.00 -6.53
C GLY A 151 -24.18 -42.84 -5.91
N ASN A 152 -23.78 -41.61 -5.57
CA ASN A 152 -22.52 -41.30 -4.90
C ASN A 152 -22.68 -41.02 -3.40
N ASN A 153 -23.92 -41.02 -2.87
CA ASN A 153 -24.22 -40.77 -1.45
C ASN A 153 -23.71 -39.41 -0.94
N ARG A 154 -23.85 -38.37 -1.76
CA ARG A 154 -23.46 -37.00 -1.41
C ARG A 154 -24.50 -36.00 -1.92
N VAL A 155 -24.39 -34.76 -1.47
CA VAL A 155 -25.03 -33.62 -2.12
C VAL A 155 -23.96 -32.84 -2.88
N SER A 156 -24.17 -32.63 -4.18
CA SER A 156 -23.30 -31.81 -5.02
C SER A 156 -23.93 -30.44 -5.23
N VAL A 157 -23.13 -29.38 -5.10
CA VAL A 157 -23.55 -27.99 -5.19
C VAL A 157 -22.93 -27.34 -6.41
N PHE A 158 -23.76 -26.67 -7.20
CA PHE A 158 -23.38 -26.00 -8.45
C PHE A 158 -23.85 -24.55 -8.46
N THR A 159 -23.22 -23.73 -9.30
CA THR A 159 -23.87 -22.51 -9.77
C THR A 159 -25.05 -22.88 -10.66
N ARG A 160 -25.88 -21.88 -10.95
CA ARG A 160 -26.99 -21.99 -11.87
C ARG A 160 -26.59 -22.47 -13.27
N GLU A 161 -25.46 -21.98 -13.76
CA GLU A 161 -24.88 -22.31 -15.07
C GLU A 161 -24.20 -23.70 -15.07
N GLY A 162 -24.21 -24.39 -13.93
CA GLY A 162 -23.66 -25.74 -13.78
C GLY A 162 -22.17 -25.81 -13.49
N ILE A 163 -21.54 -24.71 -13.03
CA ILE A 163 -20.16 -24.75 -12.53
C ILE A 163 -20.18 -25.44 -11.17
N TYR A 164 -19.37 -26.47 -10.98
CA TYR A 164 -19.26 -27.17 -9.71
C TYR A 164 -18.65 -26.25 -8.63
N LEU A 165 -19.23 -26.28 -7.43
CA LEU A 165 -18.75 -25.50 -6.28
C LEU A 165 -18.09 -26.39 -5.23
N TYR A 166 -18.84 -27.35 -4.70
CA TYR A 166 -18.38 -28.30 -3.70
C TYR A 166 -19.40 -29.43 -3.54
N SER A 167 -19.08 -30.42 -2.72
CA SER A 167 -20.02 -31.44 -2.27
C SER A 167 -19.80 -31.73 -0.81
N PHE A 168 -20.83 -32.22 -0.15
CA PHE A 168 -20.77 -32.69 1.23
C PHE A 168 -21.56 -33.98 1.40
N GLY A 169 -21.22 -34.70 2.46
CA GLY A 169 -21.71 -36.05 2.70
C GLY A 169 -20.86 -37.12 2.02
N GLU A 170 -20.84 -38.27 2.66
CA GLU A 170 -20.20 -39.49 2.20
C GLU A 170 -21.04 -40.69 2.64
N LYS A 171 -20.80 -41.86 2.05
CA LYS A 171 -21.57 -43.06 2.39
C LYS A 171 -21.40 -43.44 3.87
N GLY A 172 -22.49 -43.44 4.63
CA GLY A 172 -22.47 -43.89 6.03
C GLY A 172 -23.75 -43.60 6.80
N SER A 173 -23.68 -43.64 8.12
CA SER A 173 -24.83 -43.49 9.03
C SER A 173 -24.59 -42.48 10.15
N GLU A 174 -23.37 -41.98 10.32
CA GLU A 174 -23.07 -40.93 11.31
C GLU A 174 -23.63 -39.57 10.86
N ALA A 175 -23.67 -38.61 11.78
CA ALA A 175 -24.06 -37.23 11.46
C ALA A 175 -23.14 -36.67 10.37
N GLY A 176 -23.72 -36.14 9.30
CA GLY A 176 -22.98 -35.67 8.12
C GLY A 176 -22.73 -36.71 7.05
N GLN A 177 -22.89 -38.00 7.34
CA GLN A 177 -22.85 -39.08 6.35
C GLN A 177 -24.26 -39.34 5.81
N LEU A 178 -24.35 -39.77 4.55
CA LEU A 178 -25.59 -40.00 3.81
C LEU A 178 -25.63 -41.43 3.25
N LYS A 179 -26.83 -41.96 3.06
CA LYS A 179 -27.09 -43.24 2.41
C LYS A 179 -28.35 -43.09 1.56
N THR A 180 -28.15 -43.16 0.25
CA THR A 180 -29.20 -42.91 -0.76
C THR A 180 -29.98 -41.61 -0.51
N PRO A 181 -29.33 -40.43 -0.58
CA PRO A 181 -30.05 -39.16 -0.52
C PRO A 181 -30.96 -39.01 -1.74
N THR A 182 -32.27 -38.79 -1.58
CA THR A 182 -33.24 -38.81 -2.71
C THR A 182 -34.01 -37.50 -2.94
N ARG A 183 -34.21 -36.71 -1.89
CA ARG A 183 -34.91 -35.42 -1.91
C ARG A 183 -34.16 -34.41 -1.08
N LEU A 184 -34.23 -33.14 -1.46
CA LEU A 184 -33.63 -32.07 -0.68
C LEU A 184 -34.43 -30.78 -0.83
N PHE A 185 -34.38 -29.95 0.20
CA PHE A 185 -34.96 -28.61 0.22
C PHE A 185 -33.98 -27.65 0.86
N VAL A 186 -33.97 -26.42 0.39
CA VAL A 186 -33.12 -25.36 0.91
C VAL A 186 -34.03 -24.30 1.51
N ASP A 187 -33.81 -23.97 2.78
CA ASP A 187 -34.55 -22.88 3.40
C ASP A 187 -34.00 -21.52 2.96
N PRO A 188 -34.71 -20.39 3.19
CA PRO A 188 -34.18 -19.07 2.84
C PRO A 188 -32.80 -18.78 3.45
N ALA A 189 -32.48 -19.40 4.58
CA ALA A 189 -31.20 -19.32 5.26
C ALA A 189 -30.09 -20.23 4.68
N ASP A 190 -30.31 -20.80 3.48
CA ASP A 190 -29.42 -21.72 2.77
C ASP A 190 -29.03 -22.98 3.55
N TYR A 191 -29.79 -23.31 4.60
CA TYR A 191 -29.64 -24.62 5.20
C TYR A 191 -30.27 -25.66 4.29
N VAL A 192 -29.53 -26.73 4.06
CA VAL A 192 -29.94 -27.82 3.17
C VAL A 192 -30.50 -28.94 4.02
N TYR A 193 -31.75 -29.30 3.78
CA TYR A 193 -32.40 -30.46 4.37
C TYR A 193 -32.34 -31.59 3.37
N VAL A 194 -31.80 -32.73 3.76
CA VAL A 194 -31.56 -33.88 2.87
C VAL A 194 -32.33 -35.08 3.39
N LEU A 195 -33.18 -35.66 2.54
CA LEU A 195 -33.85 -36.93 2.79
C LEU A 195 -32.85 -38.08 2.62
N ASP A 196 -32.31 -38.53 3.75
CA ASP A 196 -31.36 -39.63 3.86
C ASP A 196 -32.13 -40.96 3.94
N SER A 197 -32.72 -41.34 2.81
CA SER A 197 -33.73 -42.41 2.74
C SER A 197 -33.22 -43.77 3.21
N GLY A 198 -31.94 -44.08 2.99
CA GLY A 198 -31.32 -45.35 3.36
C GLY A 198 -31.06 -45.48 4.86
N ASN A 199 -31.06 -44.36 5.59
CA ASN A 199 -30.95 -44.29 7.04
C ASN A 199 -32.28 -43.93 7.72
N GLY A 200 -33.34 -43.62 6.96
CA GLY A 200 -34.66 -43.31 7.52
C GLY A 200 -34.68 -42.01 8.33
N ARG A 201 -33.97 -40.97 7.87
CA ARG A 201 -33.92 -39.65 8.53
C ARG A 201 -33.89 -38.50 7.53
N ILE A 202 -34.09 -37.30 8.04
CA ILE A 202 -33.82 -36.05 7.33
C ILE A 202 -32.70 -35.34 8.08
N GLN A 203 -31.63 -34.95 7.39
CA GLN A 203 -30.52 -34.21 7.99
C GLN A 203 -30.53 -32.77 7.50
N LYS A 204 -30.37 -31.82 8.42
CA LYS A 204 -30.16 -30.39 8.15
C LYS A 204 -28.66 -30.10 8.18
N PHE A 205 -28.18 -29.49 7.11
CA PHE A 205 -26.81 -29.04 6.92
C PHE A 205 -26.78 -27.51 6.85
N ASP A 206 -25.72 -26.91 7.37
CA ASP A 206 -25.45 -25.49 7.15
C ASP A 206 -25.02 -25.23 5.69
N PRO A 207 -24.93 -23.96 5.25
CA PRO A 207 -24.51 -23.65 3.89
C PRO A 207 -23.12 -24.19 3.52
N ALA A 208 -22.26 -24.49 4.51
CA ALA A 208 -20.94 -25.07 4.29
C ALA A 208 -20.96 -26.60 4.18
N GLY A 209 -22.12 -27.24 4.33
CA GLY A 209 -22.27 -28.69 4.25
C GLY A 209 -21.93 -29.41 5.55
N LYS A 210 -21.86 -28.71 6.69
CA LYS A 210 -21.70 -29.33 8.01
C LYS A 210 -23.07 -29.72 8.56
N ALA A 211 -23.20 -30.95 9.07
CA ALA A 211 -24.43 -31.40 9.69
C ALA A 211 -24.72 -30.62 10.99
N VAL A 212 -25.97 -30.19 11.12
CA VAL A 212 -26.45 -29.35 12.24
C VAL A 212 -27.49 -30.09 13.06
N LYS A 213 -28.40 -30.83 12.39
CA LYS A 213 -29.53 -31.47 13.07
C LYS A 213 -30.11 -32.64 12.28
N GLU A 214 -30.73 -33.58 12.99
CA GLU A 214 -31.44 -34.71 12.40
C GLU A 214 -32.91 -34.72 12.82
N PHE A 215 -33.77 -35.17 11.91
CA PHE A 215 -35.20 -35.36 12.13
C PHE A 215 -35.59 -36.79 11.73
N PRO A 216 -36.45 -37.47 12.51
CA PRO A 216 -36.91 -38.81 12.15
C PRO A 216 -37.76 -38.77 10.88
N LEU A 217 -37.46 -39.63 9.90
CA LEU A 217 -38.29 -39.78 8.71
C LEU A 217 -39.42 -40.78 8.99
N GLN A 218 -40.66 -40.35 8.81
CA GLN A 218 -41.84 -41.22 8.92
C GLN A 218 -42.56 -41.36 7.56
N GLY A 219 -41.86 -41.10 6.46
CA GLY A 219 -42.47 -40.79 5.17
C GLY A 219 -41.63 -41.08 3.94
N THR A 220 -42.14 -40.69 2.76
CA THR A 220 -41.48 -40.90 1.45
C THR A 220 -40.98 -39.63 0.77
N ASP A 221 -41.50 -38.46 1.17
CA ASP A 221 -41.10 -37.15 0.67
C ASP A 221 -41.39 -36.09 1.76
N PHE A 222 -40.81 -34.90 1.63
CA PHE A 222 -41.04 -33.79 2.56
C PHE A 222 -41.02 -32.44 1.84
N SER A 223 -41.44 -31.36 2.48
CA SER A 223 -41.23 -29.98 2.02
C SER A 223 -41.09 -29.06 3.23
N LEU A 224 -40.53 -27.88 3.02
CA LEU A 224 -40.40 -26.83 4.03
C LEU A 224 -41.26 -25.64 3.68
N ASP A 225 -41.76 -24.92 4.69
CA ASP A 225 -42.35 -23.61 4.50
C ASP A 225 -41.36 -22.47 4.81
N ALA A 226 -41.80 -21.23 4.57
CA ALA A 226 -40.99 -20.03 4.81
C ALA A 226 -40.62 -19.81 6.28
N TYR A 227 -41.20 -20.56 7.22
CA TYR A 227 -40.95 -20.45 8.67
C TYR A 227 -40.03 -21.59 9.19
N GLY A 228 -39.61 -22.51 8.30
CA GLY A 228 -38.76 -23.66 8.64
C GLY A 228 -39.53 -24.87 9.16
N PHE A 229 -40.86 -24.88 9.07
CA PHE A 229 -41.67 -26.05 9.42
C PHE A 229 -41.56 -27.10 8.32
N LEU A 230 -41.33 -28.34 8.73
CA LEU A 230 -41.16 -29.48 7.86
C LEU A 230 -42.46 -30.28 7.75
N TYR A 231 -42.89 -30.54 6.52
CA TYR A 231 -44.08 -31.31 6.21
C TYR A 231 -43.68 -32.61 5.52
N SER A 232 -43.76 -33.74 6.21
CA SER A 232 -43.41 -35.05 5.67
C SER A 232 -44.66 -35.86 5.29
N LEU A 233 -44.61 -36.49 4.12
CA LEU A 233 -45.69 -37.36 3.64
C LEU A 233 -45.57 -38.75 4.23
N ASP A 234 -46.63 -39.24 4.87
CA ASP A 234 -46.80 -40.63 5.35
C ASP A 234 -47.87 -41.31 4.47
N PRO A 235 -47.48 -41.93 3.32
CA PRO A 235 -48.43 -42.54 2.40
C PRO A 235 -49.16 -43.74 3.02
N LYS A 236 -48.49 -44.43 3.96
CA LYS A 236 -49.05 -45.60 4.64
C LYS A 236 -50.16 -45.21 5.61
N ALA A 237 -50.13 -44.02 6.21
CA ALA A 237 -51.23 -43.49 7.01
C ALA A 237 -52.20 -42.62 6.20
N GLY A 238 -51.80 -42.17 5.00
CA GLY A 238 -52.53 -41.15 4.25
C GLY A 238 -52.50 -39.81 5.00
N LYS A 239 -51.35 -39.43 5.53
CA LYS A 239 -51.20 -38.20 6.34
C LYS A 239 -50.03 -37.35 5.87
N VAL A 240 -50.13 -36.05 6.14
CA VAL A 240 -49.00 -35.12 6.16
C VAL A 240 -48.70 -34.82 7.61
N ARG A 241 -47.44 -34.99 8.02
CA ARG A 241 -46.97 -34.72 9.39
C ARG A 241 -46.16 -33.44 9.41
N GLU A 242 -46.49 -32.55 10.33
CA GLU A 242 -45.76 -31.32 10.54
C GLU A 242 -44.73 -31.50 11.66
N THR A 243 -43.54 -30.91 11.47
CA THR A 243 -42.45 -30.89 12.45
C THR A 243 -41.90 -29.46 12.52
N THR A 244 -41.84 -28.91 13.73
CA THR A 244 -41.25 -27.58 13.99
C THR A 244 -39.75 -27.53 13.65
N PRO A 245 -39.16 -26.34 13.44
CA PRO A 245 -37.70 -26.18 13.33
C PRO A 245 -36.94 -26.79 14.53
N GLU A 246 -37.55 -26.78 15.71
CA GLU A 246 -37.03 -27.36 16.96
C GLU A 246 -37.15 -28.89 17.00
N GLY A 247 -37.86 -29.52 16.07
CA GLY A 247 -37.99 -30.97 15.96
C GLY A 247 -39.20 -31.55 16.71
N ALA A 248 -40.00 -30.72 17.37
CA ALA A 248 -41.28 -31.14 17.93
C ALA A 248 -42.30 -31.42 16.82
N GLN A 249 -43.19 -32.40 17.03
CA GLN A 249 -44.26 -32.78 16.08
C GLN A 249 -45.62 -32.26 16.58
N PRO A 250 -46.03 -31.04 16.19
CA PRO A 250 -47.22 -30.39 16.73
C PRO A 250 -48.53 -30.98 16.18
N GLY A 251 -48.50 -31.69 15.05
CA GLY A 251 -49.71 -32.24 14.44
C GLY A 251 -49.48 -33.02 13.15
N ALA A 252 -50.57 -33.62 12.68
CA ALA A 252 -50.65 -34.26 11.37
C ALA A 252 -52.08 -34.14 10.84
N PHE A 253 -52.23 -33.96 9.53
CA PHE A 253 -53.53 -33.85 8.87
C PHE A 253 -53.66 -34.83 7.70
N GLY A 254 -54.92 -35.08 7.33
CA GLY A 254 -55.29 -36.03 6.30
C GLY A 254 -55.66 -37.42 6.81
N SER A 255 -56.21 -38.23 5.90
CA SER A 255 -56.53 -39.65 6.14
C SER A 255 -56.51 -40.43 4.82
N LYS A 256 -56.65 -41.75 4.84
CA LYS A 256 -56.78 -42.55 3.62
C LYS A 256 -58.14 -42.34 2.94
N GLY A 257 -58.14 -42.21 1.62
CA GLY A 257 -59.37 -42.17 0.83
C GLY A 257 -59.26 -41.27 -0.40
N SER A 258 -60.40 -40.79 -0.89
CA SER A 258 -60.52 -40.00 -2.13
C SER A 258 -61.25 -38.66 -1.99
N GLY A 259 -61.88 -38.38 -0.84
CA GLY A 259 -62.50 -37.08 -0.55
C GLY A 259 -61.48 -35.95 -0.33
N PRO A 260 -61.90 -34.68 -0.23
CA PRO A 260 -61.01 -33.58 0.11
C PRO A 260 -60.21 -33.86 1.39
N GLY A 261 -58.88 -33.70 1.32
CA GLY A 261 -57.98 -34.01 2.44
C GLY A 261 -57.76 -35.50 2.73
N GLN A 262 -58.30 -36.40 1.91
CA GLN A 262 -57.97 -37.82 1.95
C GLN A 262 -56.96 -38.16 0.85
N PHE A 263 -56.02 -39.05 1.14
CA PHE A 263 -54.94 -39.40 0.20
C PHE A 263 -54.93 -40.90 -0.10
N LYS A 264 -54.62 -41.25 -1.35
CA LYS A 264 -54.42 -42.62 -1.80
C LYS A 264 -53.08 -42.70 -2.52
N ASN A 265 -52.07 -43.17 -1.78
CA ASN A 265 -50.68 -43.23 -2.26
C ASN A 265 -50.13 -41.85 -2.69
N PRO A 266 -50.10 -40.86 -1.78
CA PRO A 266 -49.42 -39.59 -2.05
C PRO A 266 -47.95 -39.83 -2.34
N SER A 267 -47.42 -39.15 -3.36
CA SER A 267 -46.11 -39.43 -3.96
C SER A 267 -45.11 -38.27 -3.84
N ALA A 268 -45.59 -37.03 -3.84
CA ALA A 268 -44.75 -35.85 -3.68
C ALA A 268 -45.50 -34.71 -2.96
N ILE A 269 -44.76 -33.82 -2.30
CA ILE A 269 -45.30 -32.63 -1.65
C ILE A 269 -44.48 -31.40 -2.04
N ALA A 270 -45.15 -30.28 -2.32
CA ALA A 270 -44.50 -29.02 -2.63
C ALA A 270 -45.25 -27.87 -1.96
N ILE A 271 -44.52 -26.87 -1.47
CA ILE A 271 -45.08 -25.65 -0.92
C ILE A 271 -44.73 -24.50 -1.86
N GLY A 272 -45.76 -23.79 -2.33
CA GLY A 272 -45.58 -22.63 -3.19
C GLY A 272 -45.11 -21.40 -2.41
N PRO A 273 -44.58 -20.35 -3.10
CA PRO A 273 -44.17 -19.10 -2.44
C PRO A 273 -45.30 -18.36 -1.69
N ASP A 274 -46.55 -18.69 -1.99
CA ASP A 274 -47.77 -18.23 -1.32
C ASP A 274 -48.10 -19.01 -0.03
N GLY A 275 -47.31 -20.04 0.30
CA GLY A 275 -47.51 -20.89 1.48
C GLY A 275 -48.52 -22.02 1.28
N ALA A 276 -49.12 -22.14 0.09
CA ALA A 276 -50.06 -23.21 -0.22
C ALA A 276 -49.34 -24.55 -0.36
N ILE A 277 -49.82 -25.56 0.35
CA ILE A 277 -49.29 -26.93 0.32
C ILE A 277 -49.99 -27.71 -0.79
N HIS A 278 -49.20 -28.33 -1.66
CA HIS A 278 -49.66 -29.13 -2.79
C HIS A 278 -49.20 -30.57 -2.59
N VAL A 279 -50.16 -31.48 -2.41
CA VAL A 279 -49.89 -32.93 -2.26
C VAL A 279 -50.26 -33.65 -3.54
N LEU A 280 -49.27 -34.26 -4.17
CA LEU A 280 -49.42 -35.06 -5.38
C LEU A 280 -49.93 -36.46 -5.03
N ASP A 281 -51.24 -36.64 -5.16
CA ASP A 281 -51.99 -37.82 -4.74
C ASP A 281 -52.16 -38.79 -5.91
N ALA A 282 -51.11 -39.61 -6.14
CA ALA A 282 -50.96 -40.41 -7.36
C ALA A 282 -52.11 -41.40 -7.56
N GLY A 283 -52.59 -42.06 -6.49
CA GLY A 283 -53.67 -43.05 -6.58
C GLY A 283 -55.06 -42.46 -6.78
N ASN A 284 -55.23 -41.14 -6.58
CA ASN A 284 -56.43 -40.39 -6.93
C ASN A 284 -56.25 -39.51 -8.18
N SER A 285 -55.09 -39.58 -8.85
CA SER A 285 -54.75 -38.80 -10.06
C SER A 285 -55.05 -37.31 -9.91
N ARG A 286 -54.59 -36.70 -8.81
CA ARG A 286 -54.85 -35.28 -8.52
C ARG A 286 -53.72 -34.62 -7.75
N ILE A 287 -53.74 -33.29 -7.70
CA ILE A 287 -53.00 -32.48 -6.75
C ILE A 287 -54.01 -31.91 -5.74
N GLN A 288 -53.90 -32.34 -4.48
CA GLN A 288 -54.69 -31.77 -3.39
C GLN A 288 -54.02 -30.49 -2.90
N ARG A 289 -54.74 -29.37 -2.96
CA ARG A 289 -54.28 -28.07 -2.47
C ARG A 289 -54.78 -27.82 -1.05
N ILE A 290 -53.93 -27.24 -0.22
CA ILE A 290 -54.17 -27.09 1.21
C ILE A 290 -53.63 -25.74 1.66
N GLU A 291 -54.47 -24.96 2.33
CA GLU A 291 -54.07 -23.76 3.06
C GLU A 291 -54.08 -24.06 4.55
N LEU A 292 -53.05 -23.57 5.25
CA LEU A 292 -52.79 -23.88 6.65
C LEU A 292 -52.37 -22.62 7.41
N THR A 293 -53.09 -22.29 8.48
CA THR A 293 -52.67 -21.25 9.43
C THR A 293 -52.29 -21.88 10.77
N HIS A 294 -51.20 -21.38 11.34
CA HIS A 294 -50.60 -21.94 12.56
C HIS A 294 -50.07 -20.79 13.42
N LYS A 295 -50.63 -20.61 14.62
CA LYS A 295 -50.31 -19.51 15.57
C LYS A 295 -48.84 -19.36 15.92
N ASP A 296 -48.09 -20.46 15.95
CA ASP A 296 -46.66 -20.43 16.29
C ASP A 296 -45.76 -19.91 15.14
N LYS A 297 -46.31 -19.68 13.94
CA LYS A 297 -45.58 -19.05 12.82
C LYS A 297 -45.49 -17.54 13.03
N LYS A 298 -44.53 -17.11 13.84
CA LYS A 298 -44.35 -15.69 14.21
C LYS A 298 -43.68 -14.85 13.13
N ALA A 299 -42.61 -15.34 12.52
CA ALA A 299 -41.84 -14.62 11.50
C ALA A 299 -41.15 -15.61 10.54
N PRO A 300 -41.16 -15.35 9.22
CA PRO A 300 -40.43 -16.16 8.25
C PRO A 300 -38.93 -16.18 8.54
N LEU A 301 -38.27 -17.27 8.14
CA LEU A 301 -36.82 -17.39 8.16
C LEU A 301 -36.19 -16.27 7.31
N ALA A 302 -35.20 -15.59 7.89
CA ALA A 302 -34.44 -14.60 7.17
C ALA A 302 -33.50 -15.28 6.14
N PRO A 303 -33.23 -14.64 5.00
CA PRO A 303 -32.28 -15.14 4.02
C PRO A 303 -30.87 -15.37 4.60
N SER A 304 -30.12 -16.31 4.03
CA SER A 304 -28.78 -16.68 4.49
C SER A 304 -27.76 -15.57 4.30
N MET A 305 -27.27 -14.99 5.39
CA MET A 305 -26.23 -13.95 5.33
C MET A 305 -24.80 -14.52 5.21
N ALA A 306 -24.64 -15.80 4.86
CA ALA A 306 -23.35 -16.48 4.90
C ALA A 306 -22.40 -16.06 3.77
N SER A 307 -22.88 -15.86 2.54
CA SER A 307 -22.08 -15.27 1.45
C SER A 307 -22.92 -15.06 0.20
N ARG A 308 -22.68 -13.95 -0.50
CA ARG A 308 -23.37 -13.57 -1.75
C ARG A 308 -22.59 -13.92 -3.02
N LEU A 309 -21.42 -14.55 -2.92
CA LEU A 309 -20.53 -14.71 -4.06
C LEU A 309 -21.18 -15.50 -5.21
N LEU A 310 -21.69 -14.76 -6.18
CA LEU A 310 -22.30 -15.26 -7.41
C LEU A 310 -21.24 -15.23 -8.50
N VAL A 311 -21.07 -16.37 -9.15
CA VAL A 311 -20.19 -16.50 -10.30
C VAL A 311 -21.03 -16.90 -11.49
N ALA A 312 -21.00 -16.05 -12.52
CA ALA A 312 -21.64 -16.31 -13.80
C ALA A 312 -20.57 -16.39 -14.89
N GLY A 313 -20.65 -17.39 -15.75
CA GLY A 313 -19.75 -17.54 -16.89
C GLY A 313 -19.50 -19.00 -17.28
N PRO A 314 -18.53 -19.24 -18.17
CA PRO A 314 -17.57 -18.27 -18.71
C PRO A 314 -18.25 -17.23 -19.61
N VAL A 315 -18.03 -15.95 -19.33
CA VAL A 315 -18.56 -14.84 -20.14
C VAL A 315 -17.60 -14.44 -21.26
N GLN A 316 -16.34 -14.87 -21.17
CA GLN A 316 -15.30 -14.57 -22.16
C GLN A 316 -14.25 -15.68 -22.19
N LEU A 317 -13.76 -15.96 -23.39
CA LEU A 317 -12.77 -17.00 -23.66
C LEU A 317 -11.62 -16.39 -24.48
N VAL A 318 -10.39 -16.53 -24.00
CA VAL A 318 -9.17 -16.12 -24.71
C VAL A 318 -8.32 -17.36 -24.98
N ARG A 319 -7.97 -17.63 -26.24
CA ARG A 319 -7.22 -18.83 -26.63
C ARG A 319 -5.71 -18.63 -26.53
N LEU A 320 -5.22 -18.49 -25.30
CA LEU A 320 -3.80 -18.35 -24.99
C LEU A 320 -3.39 -19.35 -23.91
N LYS A 321 -2.27 -20.05 -24.15
CA LYS A 321 -1.61 -20.89 -23.15
C LYS A 321 -0.76 -20.01 -22.25
N ALA A 322 -1.36 -19.53 -21.16
CA ALA A 322 -0.73 -18.60 -20.23
C ALA A 322 -0.30 -19.29 -18.92
N ALA A 323 0.81 -18.83 -18.34
CA ALA A 323 1.31 -19.32 -17.04
C ALA A 323 1.07 -18.33 -15.89
N ALA A 324 0.91 -17.05 -16.19
CA ALA A 324 0.62 -16.01 -15.19
C ALA A 324 -0.23 -14.91 -15.84
N LEU A 325 -0.99 -14.19 -15.02
CA LEU A 325 -1.89 -13.11 -15.43
C LEU A 325 -1.70 -11.87 -14.55
N ALA A 326 -1.96 -10.70 -15.12
CA ALA A 326 -2.26 -9.47 -14.39
C ALA A 326 -3.29 -8.67 -15.19
N ALA A 327 -3.97 -7.71 -14.56
CA ALA A 327 -4.96 -6.90 -15.25
C ALA A 327 -4.81 -5.41 -14.91
N SER A 328 -5.06 -4.57 -15.91
CA SER A 328 -5.40 -3.15 -15.76
C SER A 328 -6.93 -2.98 -15.80
N ALA A 329 -7.41 -1.74 -15.68
CA ALA A 329 -8.84 -1.45 -15.85
C ALA A 329 -9.40 -1.88 -17.22
N ASP A 330 -8.58 -1.80 -18.28
CA ASP A 330 -9.00 -1.98 -19.68
C ASP A 330 -8.37 -3.21 -20.39
N ARG A 331 -7.30 -3.79 -19.83
CA ARG A 331 -6.52 -4.86 -20.48
C ARG A 331 -6.21 -6.00 -19.53
N LEU A 332 -6.19 -7.20 -20.08
CA LEU A 332 -5.66 -8.39 -19.43
C LEU A 332 -4.26 -8.66 -20.00
N PHE A 333 -3.27 -8.81 -19.13
CA PHE A 333 -1.92 -9.19 -19.52
C PHE A 333 -1.69 -10.67 -19.19
N ALA A 334 -1.09 -11.41 -20.13
CA ALA A 334 -0.84 -12.84 -19.98
C ALA A 334 0.59 -13.21 -20.39
N TYR A 335 1.31 -13.92 -19.54
CA TYR A 335 2.64 -14.46 -19.88
C TYR A 335 2.52 -15.80 -20.58
N LEU A 336 3.16 -15.91 -21.75
CA LEU A 336 3.14 -17.06 -22.65
C LEU A 336 4.47 -17.81 -22.58
N PRO A 337 4.58 -18.91 -21.82
CA PRO A 337 5.85 -19.55 -21.49
C PRO A 337 6.56 -20.16 -22.70
N GLU A 338 5.82 -20.66 -23.70
CA GLU A 338 6.41 -21.26 -24.90
C GLU A 338 7.12 -20.21 -25.76
N ALA A 339 6.53 -19.01 -25.86
CA ALA A 339 7.07 -17.88 -26.62
C ALA A 339 8.06 -17.03 -25.81
N GLY A 340 8.01 -17.06 -24.47
CA GLY A 340 8.77 -16.13 -23.62
C GLY A 340 8.33 -14.69 -23.81
N GLN A 341 7.01 -14.48 -23.99
CA GLN A 341 6.41 -13.18 -24.31
C GLN A 341 5.18 -12.92 -23.46
N PHE A 342 4.83 -11.66 -23.32
CA PHE A 342 3.58 -11.21 -22.73
C PHE A 342 2.62 -10.80 -23.85
N ALA A 343 1.34 -11.12 -23.69
CA ALA A 343 0.27 -10.63 -24.54
C ALA A 343 -0.62 -9.69 -23.73
N ALA A 344 -0.85 -8.49 -24.24
CA ALA A 344 -1.89 -7.59 -23.75
C ALA A 344 -3.17 -7.84 -24.56
N VAL A 345 -4.24 -8.20 -23.87
CA VAL A 345 -5.52 -8.62 -24.43
C VAL A 345 -6.56 -7.54 -24.12
N GLY A 346 -7.26 -7.08 -25.16
CA GLY A 346 -8.30 -6.08 -25.03
C GLY A 346 -9.61 -6.63 -24.47
N ALA A 347 -10.58 -5.75 -24.25
CA ALA A 347 -11.92 -6.12 -23.77
C ALA A 347 -12.70 -7.03 -24.73
N ASP A 348 -12.33 -7.08 -26.00
CA ASP A 348 -12.86 -7.99 -27.03
C ASP A 348 -12.30 -9.41 -26.93
N GLY A 349 -11.22 -9.61 -26.16
CA GLY A 349 -10.52 -10.90 -26.04
C GLY A 349 -9.43 -11.11 -27.09
N GLU A 350 -9.19 -10.12 -27.96
CA GLU A 350 -8.13 -10.16 -28.97
C GLU A 350 -6.82 -9.62 -28.41
N THR A 351 -5.70 -10.11 -28.95
CA THR A 351 -4.37 -9.62 -28.55
C THR A 351 -4.10 -8.26 -29.18
N ALA A 352 -4.04 -7.21 -28.37
CA ALA A 352 -3.72 -5.85 -28.80
C ALA A 352 -2.25 -5.71 -29.21
N PHE A 353 -1.33 -6.22 -28.39
CA PHE A 353 0.11 -6.25 -28.68
C PHE A 353 0.82 -7.33 -27.85
N ARG A 354 2.04 -7.66 -28.26
CA ARG A 354 2.93 -8.57 -27.54
C ARG A 354 4.25 -7.89 -27.24
N PHE A 355 4.86 -8.25 -26.12
CA PHE A 355 6.18 -7.74 -25.72
C PHE A 355 6.98 -8.81 -24.96
N GLY A 356 8.23 -8.50 -24.63
CA GLY A 356 9.17 -9.47 -24.07
C GLY A 356 9.78 -10.39 -25.13
N ARG A 357 10.79 -11.15 -24.73
CA ARG A 357 11.48 -12.12 -25.59
C ARG A 357 12.17 -13.22 -24.78
N LYS A 358 12.25 -14.40 -25.38
CA LYS A 358 12.77 -15.63 -24.77
C LYS A 358 14.29 -15.76 -24.67
N THR A 359 15.04 -15.07 -25.53
CA THR A 359 16.50 -15.28 -25.67
C THR A 359 17.28 -13.98 -25.86
N GLY A 360 18.57 -14.03 -25.49
CA GLY A 360 19.54 -12.93 -25.59
C GLY A 360 20.20 -12.62 -24.23
N LYS A 361 21.42 -12.07 -24.23
CA LYS A 361 22.08 -11.52 -23.02
C LYS A 361 21.48 -10.18 -22.58
N ASP A 362 20.28 -9.86 -23.05
CA ASP A 362 19.65 -8.56 -22.81
C ASP A 362 18.90 -8.59 -21.47
N PRO A 363 19.09 -7.56 -20.62
CA PRO A 363 18.32 -7.36 -19.40
C PRO A 363 16.80 -7.55 -19.56
N ALA A 364 16.23 -7.23 -20.73
CA ALA A 364 14.81 -7.36 -21.08
C ALA A 364 14.33 -8.78 -21.40
N ALA A 365 15.23 -9.77 -21.53
CA ALA A 365 14.83 -11.15 -21.77
C ALA A 365 14.21 -11.76 -20.51
N THR A 366 13.05 -12.39 -20.65
CA THR A 366 12.36 -13.11 -19.55
C THR A 366 12.48 -14.60 -19.82
N VAL A 367 13.22 -15.31 -18.96
CA VAL A 367 13.49 -16.74 -19.14
C VAL A 367 12.27 -17.57 -18.73
N GLY A 368 11.58 -17.19 -17.67
CA GLY A 368 10.33 -17.81 -17.25
C GLY A 368 9.67 -17.03 -16.13
N SER A 369 8.44 -16.58 -16.34
CA SER A 369 7.67 -15.87 -15.31
C SER A 369 6.51 -16.73 -14.81
N GLU A 370 6.39 -16.83 -13.49
CA GLU A 370 5.25 -17.44 -12.79
C GLU A 370 4.38 -16.38 -12.06
N GLY A 371 4.75 -15.11 -12.12
CA GLY A 371 3.96 -14.02 -11.55
C GLY A 371 4.45 -12.64 -11.96
N PHE A 372 3.50 -11.72 -12.09
CA PHE A 372 3.75 -10.32 -12.39
C PHE A 372 2.55 -9.49 -11.95
N ALA A 373 2.78 -8.20 -11.71
CA ALA A 373 1.76 -7.24 -11.32
C ALA A 373 1.74 -6.04 -12.25
N PHE A 374 0.58 -5.41 -12.38
CA PHE A 374 0.39 -4.18 -13.16
C PHE A 374 0.02 -3.02 -12.24
N SER A 375 0.53 -1.82 -12.55
CA SER A 375 0.16 -0.54 -11.97
C SER A 375 -0.05 0.47 -13.07
N GLU A 376 -1.16 1.21 -13.02
CA GLU A 376 -1.43 2.31 -13.97
C GLU A 376 -0.31 3.38 -13.94
N LYS A 377 0.25 3.65 -12.75
CA LYS A 377 1.30 4.66 -12.55
C LYS A 377 2.70 4.13 -12.91
N HIS A 378 2.99 2.87 -12.60
CA HIS A 378 4.37 2.36 -12.63
C HIS A 378 4.66 1.32 -13.72
N GLY A 379 3.62 0.81 -14.40
CA GLY A 379 3.74 -0.21 -15.45
C GLY A 379 3.67 -1.64 -14.90
N LEU A 380 4.33 -2.58 -15.58
CA LEU A 380 4.38 -3.99 -15.16
C LEU A 380 5.66 -4.32 -14.40
N PHE A 381 5.52 -5.08 -13.32
CA PHE A 381 6.61 -5.70 -12.58
C PHE A 381 6.55 -7.20 -12.74
N VAL A 382 7.58 -7.79 -13.31
CA VAL A 382 7.64 -9.17 -13.75
C VAL A 382 8.68 -9.92 -12.94
N ALA A 383 8.28 -10.97 -12.23
CA ALA A 383 9.25 -11.91 -11.68
C ALA A 383 9.74 -12.83 -12.81
N ASP A 384 11.01 -12.72 -13.16
CA ASP A 384 11.68 -13.70 -14.01
C ASP A 384 12.22 -14.82 -13.13
N THR A 385 11.33 -15.75 -12.80
CA THR A 385 11.56 -16.89 -11.89
C THR A 385 12.79 -17.69 -12.24
N ARG A 386 13.11 -17.89 -13.53
CA ARG A 386 14.31 -18.64 -13.94
C ARG A 386 15.54 -17.76 -14.17
N GLY A 387 15.35 -16.44 -14.19
CA GLY A 387 16.40 -15.46 -14.38
C GLY A 387 16.89 -14.81 -13.08
N ASP A 388 16.34 -15.19 -11.91
CA ASP A 388 16.67 -14.63 -10.60
C ASP A 388 16.68 -13.10 -10.55
N LYS A 389 15.65 -12.49 -11.16
CA LYS A 389 15.50 -11.03 -11.24
C LYS A 389 14.05 -10.60 -11.28
N LEU A 390 13.81 -9.35 -10.91
CA LEU A 390 12.56 -8.64 -11.13
C LEU A 390 12.76 -7.68 -12.31
N GLN A 391 11.80 -7.56 -13.22
CA GLN A 391 11.89 -6.69 -14.39
C GLN A 391 10.75 -5.67 -14.37
N ARG A 392 11.04 -4.45 -14.83
CA ARG A 392 10.03 -3.41 -15.00
C ARG A 392 9.80 -3.12 -16.48
N PHE A 393 8.53 -3.05 -16.87
CA PHE A 393 8.08 -2.64 -18.20
C PHE A 393 7.08 -1.48 -18.07
N THR A 394 6.96 -0.64 -19.09
CA THR A 394 5.86 0.34 -19.20
C THR A 394 4.53 -0.37 -19.42
N SER A 395 3.41 0.36 -19.30
CA SER A 395 2.06 -0.14 -19.64
C SER A 395 1.90 -0.54 -21.12
N SER A 396 2.77 -0.04 -21.99
CA SER A 396 2.87 -0.43 -23.41
C SER A 396 3.85 -1.57 -23.67
N GLY A 397 4.44 -2.16 -22.62
CA GLY A 397 5.34 -3.31 -22.75
C GLY A 397 6.79 -2.96 -23.12
N VAL A 398 7.20 -1.69 -23.01
CA VAL A 398 8.59 -1.28 -23.24
C VAL A 398 9.41 -1.58 -21.99
N PHE A 399 10.55 -2.25 -22.14
CA PHE A 399 11.44 -2.56 -21.02
C PHE A 399 12.02 -1.27 -20.41
N VAL A 400 12.05 -1.21 -19.07
CA VAL A 400 12.57 -0.07 -18.31
C VAL A 400 13.86 -0.45 -17.60
N SER A 401 13.83 -1.47 -16.75
CA SER A 401 14.99 -1.87 -15.93
C SER A 401 14.87 -3.32 -15.42
N SER A 402 16.03 -3.89 -15.07
CA SER A 402 16.12 -5.06 -14.20
C SER A 402 16.40 -4.61 -12.77
N LEU A 403 15.76 -5.27 -11.82
CA LEU A 403 15.81 -5.00 -10.39
C LEU A 403 16.19 -6.30 -9.66
N ALA A 404 16.75 -6.17 -8.46
CA ALA A 404 16.99 -7.29 -7.53
C ALA A 404 17.88 -8.45 -8.07
N GLU A 405 18.80 -8.20 -9.00
CA GLU A 405 19.62 -9.23 -9.65
C GLU A 405 20.62 -9.93 -8.70
N ALA A 406 20.87 -11.23 -8.95
CA ALA A 406 21.78 -12.06 -8.15
C ALA A 406 23.24 -11.57 -8.09
N GLU A 407 23.71 -10.85 -9.13
CA GLU A 407 25.07 -10.28 -9.24
C GLU A 407 25.10 -8.73 -9.24
N GLY A 408 23.97 -8.06 -8.97
CA GLY A 408 23.80 -6.62 -9.22
C GLY A 408 24.19 -5.65 -8.09
N PHE A 409 24.81 -4.53 -8.49
CA PHE A 409 25.10 -3.19 -7.92
C PHE A 409 25.22 -2.97 -6.39
N PHE A 410 24.45 -3.66 -5.56
CA PHE A 410 24.51 -3.63 -4.10
C PHE A 410 25.34 -4.80 -3.59
N ASP A 411 26.66 -4.73 -3.78
CA ASP A 411 27.58 -5.66 -3.13
C ASP A 411 27.72 -5.32 -1.63
N SER A 412 26.64 -5.56 -0.88
CA SER A 412 26.71 -5.70 0.56
C SER A 412 27.00 -7.17 0.88
N LYS A 413 27.89 -7.42 1.84
CA LYS A 413 28.18 -8.78 2.33
C LYS A 413 26.92 -9.54 2.84
N LYS A 414 25.77 -8.86 2.98
CA LYS A 414 24.52 -9.39 3.54
C LYS A 414 23.51 -9.94 2.52
N LYS A 415 23.68 -9.71 1.20
CA LYS A 415 22.76 -10.18 0.13
C LYS A 415 21.29 -9.71 0.26
N GLU A 416 21.01 -8.65 1.02
CA GLU A 416 19.67 -8.06 1.15
C GLU A 416 19.19 -7.48 -0.19
N GLY A 417 17.92 -7.70 -0.56
CA GLY A 417 17.34 -7.24 -1.82
C GLY A 417 17.69 -8.06 -3.07
N ARG A 418 18.47 -9.13 -2.97
CA ARG A 418 18.66 -10.10 -4.07
C ARG A 418 17.57 -11.16 -4.01
N VAL A 419 16.88 -11.38 -5.13
CA VAL A 419 15.86 -12.42 -5.23
C VAL A 419 16.43 -13.70 -5.84
N ARG A 420 15.84 -14.83 -5.47
CA ARG A 420 16.13 -16.15 -6.03
C ARG A 420 14.83 -16.89 -6.28
N GLU A 421 14.65 -17.35 -7.51
CA GLU A 421 13.41 -17.94 -7.99
C GLU A 421 12.17 -17.11 -7.63
N PRO A 422 12.14 -15.78 -7.93
CA PRO A 422 10.99 -14.96 -7.59
C PRO A 422 9.75 -15.45 -8.34
N ARG A 423 8.59 -15.52 -7.67
CA ARG A 423 7.34 -16.01 -8.27
C ARG A 423 6.24 -14.97 -8.26
N GLY A 424 5.50 -14.86 -7.16
CA GLY A 424 4.41 -13.92 -7.01
C GLY A 424 4.89 -12.48 -6.87
N VAL A 425 4.22 -11.55 -7.54
CA VAL A 425 4.48 -10.11 -7.44
C VAL A 425 3.17 -9.40 -7.16
N ALA A 426 3.21 -8.41 -6.26
CA ALA A 426 2.11 -7.50 -5.99
C ALA A 426 2.65 -6.07 -5.89
N ILE A 427 1.90 -5.09 -6.38
CA ILE A 427 2.22 -3.67 -6.21
C ILE A 427 1.05 -2.95 -5.56
N ASN A 428 1.30 -2.27 -4.45
CA ASN A 428 0.27 -1.53 -3.73
C ASN A 428 0.03 -0.13 -4.32
N GLU A 429 -1.04 0.53 -3.84
CA GLU A 429 -1.38 1.91 -4.26
C GLU A 429 -0.25 2.93 -4.00
N LYS A 430 0.61 2.68 -3.01
CA LYS A 430 1.77 3.53 -2.69
C LYS A 430 2.97 3.26 -3.61
N GLY A 431 2.92 2.22 -4.44
CA GLY A 431 4.02 1.81 -5.31
C GLY A 431 4.97 0.79 -4.69
N THR A 432 4.75 0.31 -3.46
CA THR A 432 5.56 -0.76 -2.88
C THR A 432 5.34 -2.05 -3.64
N VAL A 433 6.43 -2.64 -4.16
CA VAL A 433 6.45 -3.88 -4.91
C VAL A 433 6.86 -5.02 -3.98
N TYR A 434 5.91 -5.88 -3.62
CA TYR A 434 6.16 -7.09 -2.84
C TYR A 434 6.41 -8.27 -3.77
N VAL A 435 7.45 -9.03 -3.49
CA VAL A 435 7.88 -10.18 -4.28
C VAL A 435 8.02 -11.40 -3.38
N ALA A 436 7.35 -12.49 -3.73
CA ALA A 436 7.62 -13.80 -3.13
C ALA A 436 8.97 -14.31 -3.64
N ASP A 437 9.99 -14.18 -2.81
CA ASP A 437 11.36 -14.62 -3.03
C ASP A 437 11.49 -16.10 -2.61
N THR A 438 10.92 -16.97 -3.45
CA THR A 438 10.68 -18.38 -3.13
C THR A 438 11.95 -19.12 -2.75
N GLY A 439 13.05 -18.91 -3.48
CA GLY A 439 14.33 -19.57 -3.26
C GLY A 439 14.99 -19.17 -1.95
N ASN A 440 14.71 -17.97 -1.43
CA ASN A 440 15.18 -17.50 -0.13
C ASN A 440 14.12 -17.64 0.98
N ARG A 441 12.94 -18.19 0.67
CA ARG A 441 11.82 -18.45 1.60
C ARG A 441 11.35 -17.20 2.35
N ARG A 442 11.23 -16.08 1.64
CA ARG A 442 10.82 -14.80 2.22
C ARG A 442 9.95 -14.00 1.25
N VAL A 443 9.46 -12.86 1.71
CA VAL A 443 8.88 -11.82 0.87
C VAL A 443 9.75 -10.58 0.98
N ASP A 444 10.21 -10.07 -0.16
CA ASP A 444 10.99 -8.83 -0.25
C ASP A 444 10.12 -7.70 -0.80
N ALA A 445 10.31 -6.49 -0.28
CA ALA A 445 9.62 -5.28 -0.66
C ALA A 445 10.60 -4.28 -1.30
N PHE A 446 10.19 -3.72 -2.43
CA PHE A 446 10.98 -2.76 -3.21
C PHE A 446 10.16 -1.50 -3.51
N SER A 447 10.84 -0.40 -3.77
CA SER A 447 10.25 0.77 -4.41
C SER A 447 10.01 0.52 -5.92
N PRO A 448 9.20 1.33 -6.62
CA PRO A 448 8.96 1.16 -8.06
C PRO A 448 10.21 1.30 -8.96
N ASP A 449 11.23 2.00 -8.51
CA ASP A 449 12.54 2.14 -9.15
C ASP A 449 13.52 1.03 -8.75
N GLY A 450 13.15 0.19 -7.80
CA GLY A 450 13.83 -1.05 -7.46
C GLY A 450 14.82 -0.97 -6.30
N ALA A 451 14.77 0.10 -5.50
CA ALA A 451 15.45 0.13 -4.22
C ALA A 451 14.84 -0.90 -3.27
N PHE A 452 15.68 -1.70 -2.60
CA PHE A 452 15.24 -2.61 -1.57
C PHE A 452 14.80 -1.82 -0.34
N LEU A 453 13.57 -2.07 0.13
CA LEU A 453 13.00 -1.39 1.29
C LEU A 453 13.19 -2.25 2.55
N PHE A 454 12.70 -3.49 2.51
CA PHE A 454 12.79 -4.46 3.60
C PHE A 454 12.39 -5.85 3.09
N GLY A 455 12.62 -6.88 3.89
CA GLY A 455 12.14 -8.24 3.63
C GLY A 455 11.74 -8.93 4.93
N PHE A 456 10.80 -9.87 4.84
CA PHE A 456 10.31 -10.63 5.99
C PHE A 456 10.16 -12.12 5.68
N GLY A 457 10.48 -12.95 6.67
CA GLY A 457 10.68 -14.39 6.52
C GLY A 457 12.13 -14.81 6.81
N PRO A 458 12.42 -16.11 6.95
CA PRO A 458 11.48 -17.21 6.78
C PRO A 458 10.47 -17.37 7.91
N GLN A 459 10.74 -16.88 9.12
CA GLN A 459 9.77 -16.92 10.21
C GLN A 459 8.77 -15.76 10.13
N VAL A 460 7.47 -16.06 10.08
CA VAL A 460 6.36 -15.10 10.07
C VAL A 460 5.34 -15.52 11.12
N GLY A 461 5.37 -14.88 12.29
CA GLY A 461 4.56 -15.28 13.43
C GLY A 461 4.87 -16.72 13.86
N PRO A 462 3.87 -17.61 13.97
CA PRO A 462 4.09 -19.02 14.33
C PRO A 462 4.49 -19.92 13.15
N TYR A 463 4.57 -19.40 11.92
CA TYR A 463 4.83 -20.18 10.70
C TYR A 463 6.23 -19.89 10.14
N GLU A 464 6.90 -20.92 9.64
CA GLU A 464 8.11 -20.80 8.81
C GLU A 464 7.72 -20.95 7.34
N LEU A 465 7.97 -19.93 6.52
CA LEU A 465 7.76 -19.98 5.07
C LEU A 465 8.65 -21.07 4.45
N LEU A 466 8.05 -21.87 3.58
CA LEU A 466 8.69 -23.03 2.95
C LEU A 466 8.79 -22.87 1.44
N GLU A 467 7.73 -22.38 0.80
CA GLU A 467 7.66 -22.12 -0.63
C GLU A 467 6.61 -21.02 -0.89
N PRO A 468 6.91 -19.75 -0.55
CA PRO A 468 6.00 -18.65 -0.86
C PRO A 468 5.94 -18.48 -2.39
N VAL A 469 4.77 -18.61 -2.98
CA VAL A 469 4.58 -18.59 -4.45
C VAL A 469 3.69 -17.44 -4.93
N GLY A 470 2.86 -16.89 -4.06
CA GLY A 470 1.92 -15.84 -4.41
C GLY A 470 1.92 -14.71 -3.39
N VAL A 471 1.78 -13.48 -3.86
CA VAL A 471 1.57 -12.30 -3.02
C VAL A 471 0.39 -11.51 -3.57
N ALA A 472 -0.50 -11.06 -2.71
CA ALA A 472 -1.55 -10.10 -3.01
C ALA A 472 -1.63 -9.06 -1.88
N TRP A 473 -2.39 -7.99 -2.06
CA TRP A 473 -2.58 -6.97 -1.03
C TRP A 473 -4.00 -6.41 -1.08
N ASP A 474 -4.46 -5.82 0.03
CA ASP A 474 -5.75 -5.10 0.09
C ASP A 474 -5.57 -3.58 0.26
N PRO A 475 -6.58 -2.75 -0.08
CA PRO A 475 -6.53 -1.29 0.11
C PRO A 475 -6.28 -0.80 1.54
N ALA A 476 -6.41 -1.66 2.55
CA ALA A 476 -6.02 -1.31 3.93
C ALA A 476 -4.51 -1.50 4.17
N GLY A 477 -3.78 -2.02 3.19
CA GLY A 477 -2.34 -2.24 3.20
C GLY A 477 -1.92 -3.63 3.66
N PHE A 478 -2.85 -4.53 4.00
CA PHE A 478 -2.47 -5.89 4.39
C PHE A 478 -1.95 -6.66 3.18
N VAL A 479 -0.94 -7.51 3.42
CA VAL A 479 -0.30 -8.36 2.42
C VAL A 479 -0.71 -9.81 2.67
N TYR A 480 -1.13 -10.50 1.63
CA TYR A 480 -1.47 -11.92 1.66
C TYR A 480 -0.35 -12.72 1.00
N VAL A 481 0.23 -13.65 1.75
CA VAL A 481 1.30 -14.54 1.28
C VAL A 481 0.74 -15.95 1.13
N LEU A 482 0.76 -16.46 -0.10
CA LEU A 482 0.38 -17.84 -0.39
C LEU A 482 1.63 -18.72 -0.38
N ASP A 483 1.66 -19.69 0.54
CA ASP A 483 2.74 -20.67 0.62
C ASP A 483 2.27 -22.04 0.12
N ARG A 484 2.96 -22.53 -0.91
CA ARG A 484 2.60 -23.76 -1.62
C ARG A 484 2.89 -25.01 -0.81
N LYS A 485 3.89 -25.03 0.06
CA LYS A 485 4.23 -26.22 0.87
C LYS A 485 3.47 -26.25 2.19
N LEU A 486 3.28 -25.10 2.82
CA LEU A 486 2.42 -24.98 4.00
C LEU A 486 0.95 -25.21 3.66
N LYS A 487 0.54 -25.02 2.40
CA LYS A 487 -0.86 -25.07 1.94
C LYS A 487 -1.73 -24.05 2.68
N LYS A 488 -1.16 -22.85 2.92
CA LYS A 488 -1.76 -21.79 3.72
C LYS A 488 -1.67 -20.44 3.03
N VAL A 489 -2.63 -19.59 3.37
CA VAL A 489 -2.57 -18.15 3.12
C VAL A 489 -2.30 -17.47 4.46
N LEU A 490 -1.26 -16.64 4.51
CA LEU A 490 -0.92 -15.81 5.65
C LEU A 490 -1.32 -14.37 5.35
N LYS A 491 -2.02 -13.71 6.27
CA LYS A 491 -2.28 -12.27 6.24
C LYS A 491 -1.28 -11.56 7.14
N CYS A 492 -0.60 -10.58 6.58
CA CYS A 492 0.45 -9.81 7.21
C CYS A 492 0.15 -8.30 7.14
N GLU A 493 0.63 -7.54 8.11
CA GLU A 493 0.75 -6.08 8.01
C GLU A 493 1.68 -5.70 6.83
N PRO A 494 1.61 -4.45 6.32
CA PRO A 494 2.46 -4.02 5.21
C PRO A 494 3.97 -4.23 5.45
N SER A 495 4.41 -4.21 6.71
CA SER A 495 5.79 -4.45 7.16
C SER A 495 6.19 -5.92 7.27
N GLY A 496 5.25 -6.85 7.11
CA GLY A 496 5.47 -8.29 7.29
C GLY A 496 5.03 -8.87 8.64
N GLY A 497 4.50 -8.03 9.56
CA GLY A 497 3.96 -8.49 10.84
C GLY A 497 2.81 -9.48 10.67
N PHE A 498 2.81 -10.62 11.37
CA PHE A 498 1.77 -11.64 11.25
C PHE A 498 0.43 -11.18 11.86
N VAL A 499 -0.68 -11.42 11.15
CA VAL A 499 -2.04 -11.13 11.63
C VAL A 499 -2.82 -12.42 11.87
N LEU A 500 -3.03 -13.22 10.81
CA LEU A 500 -3.68 -14.53 10.89
C LEU A 500 -3.29 -15.40 9.69
N ALA A 501 -3.55 -16.71 9.78
CA ALA A 501 -3.42 -17.64 8.66
C ALA A 501 -4.63 -18.55 8.58
N TRP A 502 -4.93 -19.04 7.39
CA TRP A 502 -6.02 -19.98 7.13
C TRP A 502 -5.68 -20.99 6.04
N ALA A 503 -6.65 -21.87 5.79
CA ALA A 503 -6.56 -23.11 5.03
C ALA A 503 -5.70 -24.20 5.71
N GLU A 504 -6.04 -25.45 5.44
CA GLU A 504 -5.28 -26.62 5.87
C GLU A 504 -4.96 -27.51 4.66
N PRO A 505 -3.94 -28.37 4.73
CA PRO A 505 -3.66 -29.32 3.65
C PRO A 505 -4.85 -30.25 3.36
N GLY A 506 -5.21 -30.39 2.08
CA GLY A 506 -6.20 -31.35 1.59
C GLY A 506 -7.15 -30.79 0.53
N SER A 507 -8.14 -31.59 0.14
CA SER A 507 -9.07 -31.28 -0.95
C SER A 507 -10.50 -30.98 -0.50
N GLN A 508 -10.77 -31.03 0.81
CA GLN A 508 -12.10 -30.69 1.36
C GLN A 508 -12.37 -29.18 1.26
N PRO A 509 -13.63 -28.73 1.46
CA PRO A 509 -13.95 -27.31 1.60
C PRO A 509 -13.02 -26.58 2.59
N GLY A 510 -12.44 -25.46 2.16
CA GLY A 510 -11.50 -24.65 2.95
C GLY A 510 -10.06 -25.18 3.05
N GLN A 511 -9.76 -26.33 2.44
CA GLN A 511 -8.40 -26.89 2.38
C GLN A 511 -7.69 -26.56 1.05
N LEU A 512 -6.37 -26.72 1.00
CA LEU A 512 -5.56 -26.51 -0.21
C LEU A 512 -4.64 -27.73 -0.47
N GLU A 513 -4.53 -28.15 -1.72
CA GLU A 513 -3.73 -29.32 -2.14
C GLU A 513 -2.46 -28.92 -2.89
N ASP A 514 -2.55 -28.06 -3.91
CA ASP A 514 -1.40 -27.48 -4.60
C ASP A 514 -1.67 -26.05 -5.06
N PRO A 515 -1.67 -25.07 -4.15
CA PRO A 515 -2.03 -23.71 -4.49
C PRO A 515 -0.88 -23.00 -5.20
N VAL A 516 -1.18 -22.33 -6.31
CA VAL A 516 -0.17 -21.75 -7.23
C VAL A 516 -0.32 -20.27 -7.50
N ALA A 517 -1.52 -19.70 -7.38
CA ALA A 517 -1.75 -18.27 -7.60
C ALA A 517 -2.78 -17.72 -6.60
N ILE A 518 -2.62 -16.45 -6.25
CA ILE A 518 -3.50 -15.72 -5.34
C ILE A 518 -3.92 -14.39 -5.97
N ALA A 519 -5.16 -13.99 -5.78
CA ALA A 519 -5.66 -12.68 -6.18
C ALA A 519 -6.65 -12.15 -5.15
N PHE A 520 -6.66 -10.82 -4.95
CA PHE A 520 -7.63 -10.13 -4.13
C PHE A 520 -8.59 -9.34 -5.03
N ASP A 521 -9.89 -9.35 -4.73
CA ASP A 521 -10.90 -8.67 -5.56
C ASP A 521 -11.02 -7.16 -5.36
N GLY A 522 -10.20 -6.58 -4.47
CA GLY A 522 -10.32 -5.17 -4.10
C GLY A 522 -11.39 -4.89 -3.05
N MET A 523 -12.15 -5.91 -2.60
CA MET A 523 -13.29 -5.77 -1.71
C MET A 523 -13.21 -6.71 -0.50
N SER A 524 -13.69 -7.94 -0.62
CA SER A 524 -13.94 -8.86 0.51
C SER A 524 -13.26 -10.21 0.36
N TYR A 525 -12.85 -10.62 -0.84
CA TYR A 525 -12.50 -12.01 -1.10
C TYR A 525 -11.10 -12.20 -1.67
N VAL A 526 -10.43 -13.21 -1.14
CA VAL A 526 -9.14 -13.71 -1.60
C VAL A 526 -9.39 -15.02 -2.36
N TYR A 527 -8.93 -15.07 -3.60
CA TYR A 527 -9.07 -16.19 -4.53
C TYR A 527 -7.74 -16.92 -4.64
N VAL A 528 -7.77 -18.24 -4.55
CA VAL A 528 -6.59 -19.10 -4.66
C VAL A 528 -6.82 -20.13 -5.74
N ALA A 529 -5.95 -20.16 -6.76
CA ALA A 529 -5.93 -21.23 -7.73
C ALA A 529 -5.21 -22.43 -7.14
N ASP A 530 -5.91 -23.55 -7.03
CA ASP A 530 -5.39 -24.80 -6.53
C ASP A 530 -5.28 -25.80 -7.68
N ALA A 531 -4.05 -26.00 -8.15
CA ALA A 531 -3.74 -26.87 -9.28
C ALA A 531 -3.85 -28.35 -8.93
N GLY A 532 -3.77 -28.71 -7.65
CA GLY A 532 -3.92 -30.09 -7.17
C GLY A 532 -5.38 -30.48 -7.17
N ALA A 533 -6.22 -29.65 -6.55
CA ALA A 533 -7.67 -29.86 -6.47
C ALA A 533 -8.45 -29.37 -7.71
N LYS A 534 -7.76 -28.89 -8.76
CA LYS A 534 -8.35 -28.42 -10.04
C LYS A 534 -9.46 -27.40 -9.87
N ARG A 535 -9.25 -26.43 -8.98
CA ARG A 535 -10.29 -25.48 -8.55
C ARG A 535 -9.74 -24.09 -8.27
N VAL A 536 -10.65 -23.15 -8.07
CA VAL A 536 -10.37 -21.87 -7.41
C VAL A 536 -11.09 -21.86 -6.06
N ALA A 537 -10.33 -21.80 -4.97
CA ALA A 537 -10.87 -21.68 -3.62
C ALA A 537 -11.02 -20.20 -3.23
N VAL A 538 -12.10 -19.87 -2.50
CA VAL A 538 -12.39 -18.49 -2.09
C VAL A 538 -12.51 -18.37 -0.58
N PHE A 539 -11.84 -17.36 -0.04
CA PHE A 539 -11.80 -17.05 1.37
C PHE A 539 -12.18 -15.59 1.61
N HIS A 540 -12.85 -15.33 2.73
CA HIS A 540 -13.13 -13.97 3.16
C HIS A 540 -11.87 -13.32 3.77
N ARG A 541 -11.62 -12.05 3.48
CA ARG A 541 -10.36 -11.36 3.79
C ARG A 541 -10.11 -11.06 5.27
N ASP A 542 -11.17 -10.95 6.06
CA ASP A 542 -11.09 -10.49 7.45
C ASP A 542 -10.75 -11.62 8.42
N ASP A 543 -11.36 -12.78 8.22
CA ASP A 543 -11.28 -13.94 9.13
C ASP A 543 -10.72 -15.20 8.45
N GLY A 544 -10.46 -15.15 7.14
CA GLY A 544 -9.95 -16.30 6.39
C GLY A 544 -10.97 -17.43 6.25
N ARG A 545 -12.26 -17.20 6.56
CA ARG A 545 -13.28 -18.26 6.47
C ARG A 545 -13.44 -18.68 5.02
N TRP A 546 -13.58 -19.99 4.80
CA TRP A 546 -13.94 -20.51 3.49
C TRP A 546 -15.35 -20.07 3.09
N VAL A 547 -15.48 -19.65 1.83
CA VAL A 547 -16.73 -19.14 1.25
C VAL A 547 -17.32 -20.15 0.28
N THR A 548 -16.54 -20.54 -0.72
CA THR A 548 -16.92 -21.52 -1.74
C THR A 548 -15.67 -21.98 -2.52
N ASN A 549 -15.83 -22.92 -3.44
CA ASN A 549 -14.87 -23.12 -4.53
C ASN A 549 -15.56 -22.96 -5.89
N PHE A 550 -14.77 -22.88 -6.95
CA PHE A 550 -15.23 -22.99 -8.33
C PHE A 550 -14.46 -24.07 -9.05
N PHE A 551 -15.16 -24.68 -10.00
CA PHE A 551 -14.64 -25.70 -10.90
C PHE A 551 -14.34 -27.03 -10.22
N ALA A 552 -14.26 -28.04 -11.07
CA ALA A 552 -13.72 -29.35 -10.80
C ALA A 552 -12.85 -29.74 -12.00
N GLU A 553 -12.19 -30.89 -11.92
CA GLU A 553 -11.49 -31.45 -13.07
C GLU A 553 -12.44 -31.63 -14.26
N GLY A 554 -12.04 -31.14 -15.43
CA GLY A 554 -12.79 -31.39 -16.66
C GLY A 554 -12.32 -30.54 -17.83
N LYS A 555 -12.54 -31.05 -19.05
CA LYS A 555 -12.05 -30.45 -20.31
C LYS A 555 -12.97 -29.38 -20.92
N ASP A 556 -14.23 -29.33 -20.49
CA ASP A 556 -15.19 -28.33 -20.96
C ASP A 556 -14.91 -26.95 -20.34
N ASP A 557 -15.69 -25.93 -20.70
CA ASP A 557 -15.46 -24.58 -20.18
C ASP A 557 -16.01 -24.37 -18.74
N ARG A 558 -16.48 -25.44 -18.06
CA ARG A 558 -16.95 -25.44 -16.65
C ARG A 558 -16.01 -26.19 -15.70
N GLY A 559 -14.94 -26.80 -16.20
CA GLY A 559 -13.89 -27.44 -15.40
C GLY A 559 -12.53 -26.76 -15.55
N LEU A 560 -11.52 -27.29 -14.86
CA LEU A 560 -10.10 -26.92 -14.97
C LEU A 560 -9.22 -28.17 -15.08
N GLU A 561 -8.09 -28.07 -15.76
CA GLU A 561 -7.10 -29.15 -15.93
C GLU A 561 -5.74 -28.76 -15.33
N ASP A 562 -5.28 -27.53 -15.55
CA ASP A 562 -4.04 -27.02 -14.93
C ASP A 562 -4.13 -25.51 -14.70
N PRO A 563 -4.84 -25.07 -13.65
CA PRO A 563 -4.97 -23.65 -13.36
C PRO A 563 -3.61 -23.09 -12.94
N ALA A 564 -3.12 -22.08 -13.65
CA ALA A 564 -1.78 -21.55 -13.48
C ALA A 564 -1.75 -20.09 -12.99
N GLY A 565 -2.75 -19.28 -13.35
CA GLY A 565 -2.76 -17.85 -13.03
C GLY A 565 -4.16 -17.32 -12.76
N LEU A 566 -4.23 -16.32 -11.89
CA LEU A 566 -5.44 -15.56 -11.56
C LEU A 566 -5.22 -14.08 -11.80
N ALA A 567 -6.25 -13.38 -12.26
CA ALA A 567 -6.30 -11.92 -12.22
C ALA A 567 -7.74 -11.45 -11.96
N ILE A 568 -7.88 -10.33 -11.26
CA ILE A 568 -9.16 -9.65 -11.10
C ILE A 568 -9.13 -8.38 -11.96
N GLN A 569 -10.16 -8.19 -12.78
CA GLN A 569 -10.37 -7.02 -13.61
C GLN A 569 -11.78 -6.48 -13.36
N GLY A 570 -11.92 -5.48 -12.49
CA GLY A 570 -13.23 -5.01 -12.04
C GLY A 570 -14.04 -6.15 -11.44
N GLU A 571 -15.22 -6.41 -11.99
CA GLU A 571 -16.09 -7.53 -11.57
C GLU A 571 -15.74 -8.88 -12.22
N ARG A 572 -14.59 -9.02 -12.88
CA ARG A 572 -14.24 -10.23 -13.62
C ARG A 572 -13.06 -10.96 -12.99
N LEU A 573 -13.27 -12.24 -12.68
CA LEU A 573 -12.23 -13.21 -12.37
C LEU A 573 -11.72 -13.83 -13.66
N TRP A 574 -10.43 -13.73 -13.90
CA TRP A 574 -9.74 -14.41 -14.99
C TRP A 574 -8.95 -15.59 -14.45
N VAL A 575 -9.12 -16.75 -15.08
CA VAL A 575 -8.41 -17.98 -14.73
C VAL A 575 -7.68 -18.49 -15.97
N ALA A 576 -6.35 -18.59 -15.90
CA ALA A 576 -5.55 -19.24 -16.93
C ALA A 576 -5.46 -20.74 -16.68
N ASP A 577 -5.86 -21.54 -17.66
CA ASP A 577 -5.69 -22.99 -17.67
C ASP A 577 -4.65 -23.38 -18.74
N ARG A 578 -3.48 -23.81 -18.27
CA ARG A 578 -2.31 -24.02 -19.11
C ARG A 578 -2.46 -25.26 -20.00
N GLU A 579 -3.06 -26.34 -19.51
CA GLU A 579 -3.27 -27.56 -20.29
C GLU A 579 -4.37 -27.37 -21.35
N LYS A 580 -5.42 -26.59 -21.03
CA LYS A 580 -6.46 -26.26 -22.02
C LYS A 580 -6.02 -25.23 -23.05
N GLY A 581 -4.96 -24.47 -22.79
CA GLY A 581 -4.51 -23.37 -23.65
C GLY A 581 -5.53 -22.23 -23.73
N LYS A 582 -6.25 -21.96 -22.62
CA LYS A 582 -7.34 -20.99 -22.56
C LYS A 582 -7.25 -20.15 -21.30
N ILE A 583 -7.70 -18.90 -21.39
CA ILE A 583 -8.00 -18.04 -20.25
C ILE A 583 -9.51 -17.80 -20.23
N LEU A 584 -10.15 -18.09 -19.10
CA LEU A 584 -11.59 -18.00 -18.91
C LEU A 584 -11.92 -16.81 -18.02
N GLY A 585 -12.84 -15.96 -18.47
CA GLY A 585 -13.35 -14.82 -17.71
C GLY A 585 -14.72 -15.12 -17.11
N PHE A 586 -14.86 -14.92 -15.81
CA PHE A 586 -16.10 -15.12 -15.05
C PHE A 586 -16.51 -13.83 -14.37
N ARG A 587 -17.79 -13.48 -14.43
CA ARG A 587 -18.32 -12.32 -13.72
C ARG A 587 -18.59 -12.71 -12.26
N LEU A 588 -17.91 -12.04 -11.35
CA LEU A 588 -18.20 -11.98 -9.92
C LEU A 588 -19.34 -10.97 -9.74
N ARG A 589 -20.36 -11.23 -8.92
CA ARG A 589 -21.37 -10.19 -8.59
C ARG A 589 -21.16 -9.60 -7.19
N PRO A 590 -20.30 -8.58 -7.03
CA PRO A 590 -20.43 -7.67 -5.91
C PRO A 590 -21.73 -6.86 -6.08
N LEU A 591 -22.20 -6.19 -5.04
CA LEU A 591 -23.44 -5.39 -5.13
C LEU A 591 -23.28 -4.33 -6.22
N ALA A 592 -24.26 -4.15 -7.10
CA ALA A 592 -24.15 -3.13 -8.13
C ALA A 592 -23.94 -1.74 -7.50
N ALA A 593 -23.06 -0.95 -8.11
CA ALA A 593 -22.88 0.44 -7.71
C ALA A 593 -24.24 1.17 -7.79
N PRO A 594 -24.65 1.91 -6.75
CA PRO A 594 -25.89 2.68 -6.75
C PRO A 594 -25.99 3.59 -7.98
N PRO A 595 -27.02 3.42 -8.82
CA PRO A 595 -27.15 4.21 -10.04
C PRO A 595 -27.74 5.60 -9.74
N ALA A 596 -27.53 6.53 -10.69
CA ALA A 596 -28.08 7.88 -10.65
C ALA A 596 -27.72 8.65 -9.36
N VAL A 597 -26.48 8.52 -8.90
CA VAL A 597 -25.96 9.37 -7.83
C VAL A 597 -26.01 10.82 -8.30
N SER A 598 -26.51 11.69 -7.43
CA SER A 598 -26.73 13.10 -7.67
C SER A 598 -26.53 13.87 -6.38
N THR A 599 -26.19 15.14 -6.50
CA THR A 599 -25.93 16.02 -5.37
C THR A 599 -26.78 17.28 -5.51
N SER A 600 -27.19 17.83 -4.38
CA SER A 600 -27.73 19.18 -4.27
C SER A 600 -27.07 19.84 -3.06
N ALA A 601 -26.77 21.13 -3.15
CA ALA A 601 -26.06 21.83 -2.09
C ALA A 601 -26.77 23.13 -1.71
N ALA A 602 -26.71 23.44 -0.43
CA ALA A 602 -27.05 24.73 0.16
C ALA A 602 -25.90 25.13 1.10
N GLU A 603 -25.92 26.33 1.66
CA GLU A 603 -24.84 26.80 2.53
C GLU A 603 -24.55 25.81 3.68
N GLY A 604 -23.30 25.34 3.76
CA GLY A 604 -22.85 24.41 4.80
C GLY A 604 -23.46 23.00 4.75
N VAL A 605 -24.14 22.62 3.65
CA VAL A 605 -24.74 21.29 3.53
C VAL A 605 -24.76 20.78 2.09
N VAL A 606 -24.37 19.52 1.92
CA VAL A 606 -24.60 18.75 0.70
C VAL A 606 -25.56 17.61 0.98
N GLN A 607 -26.57 17.47 0.14
CA GLN A 607 -27.46 16.32 0.11
C GLN A 607 -27.13 15.43 -1.08
N VAL A 608 -26.73 14.19 -0.81
CA VAL A 608 -26.39 13.18 -1.80
C VAL A 608 -27.59 12.23 -1.94
N SER A 609 -28.08 12.07 -3.16
CA SER A 609 -29.23 11.23 -3.49
C SER A 609 -28.85 10.23 -4.58
N TRP A 610 -29.47 9.05 -4.57
CA TRP A 610 -29.30 8.03 -5.61
C TRP A 610 -30.59 7.24 -5.77
N LYS A 611 -30.69 6.42 -6.82
CA LYS A 611 -31.79 5.46 -6.95
C LYS A 611 -31.49 4.25 -6.04
N PRO A 612 -32.33 3.93 -5.03
CA PRO A 612 -32.12 2.74 -4.21
C PRO A 612 -32.08 1.49 -5.07
N SER A 613 -31.14 0.60 -4.77
CA SER A 613 -31.10 -0.74 -5.33
C SER A 613 -32.38 -1.50 -4.99
N ALA A 614 -32.99 -2.14 -5.99
CA ALA A 614 -34.10 -3.07 -5.80
C ALA A 614 -33.63 -4.43 -5.27
N ASP A 615 -32.31 -4.62 -5.12
CA ASP A 615 -31.71 -5.85 -4.65
C ASP A 615 -31.96 -6.02 -3.14
N PRO A 616 -32.68 -7.07 -2.70
CA PRO A 616 -33.10 -7.26 -1.31
C PRO A 616 -31.94 -7.46 -0.33
N TRP A 617 -30.73 -7.74 -0.83
CA TRP A 617 -29.51 -7.86 -0.04
C TRP A 617 -28.92 -6.53 0.38
N VAL A 618 -29.20 -5.43 -0.32
CA VAL A 618 -28.66 -4.12 0.05
C VAL A 618 -29.34 -3.67 1.34
N ALA A 619 -28.57 -3.67 2.43
CA ALA A 619 -29.03 -3.22 3.73
C ALA A 619 -28.86 -1.70 3.86
N ARG A 620 -27.71 -1.21 3.40
CA ARG A 620 -27.23 0.14 3.64
C ARG A 620 -26.47 0.64 2.42
N TYR A 621 -26.13 1.92 2.45
CA TYR A 621 -25.29 2.57 1.46
C TYR A 621 -24.22 3.34 2.20
N ARG A 622 -22.96 3.09 1.83
CA ARG A 622 -21.80 3.80 2.34
C ARG A 622 -21.55 5.01 1.46
N VAL A 623 -21.54 6.20 2.05
CA VAL A 623 -21.26 7.44 1.34
C VAL A 623 -19.82 7.83 1.59
N LEU A 624 -19.10 8.05 0.50
CA LEU A 624 -17.68 8.40 0.51
C LEU A 624 -17.54 9.81 -0.08
N ARG A 625 -16.73 10.64 0.57
CA ARG A 625 -16.41 12.00 0.16
C ARG A 625 -14.92 12.12 -0.13
N GLY A 626 -14.56 12.88 -1.14
CA GLY A 626 -13.20 13.35 -1.37
C GLY A 626 -13.20 14.82 -1.76
N SER A 627 -12.02 15.45 -1.74
CA SER A 627 -11.84 16.79 -2.32
C SER A 627 -11.81 16.73 -3.85
N VAL A 628 -12.18 17.84 -4.51
CA VAL A 628 -12.14 17.95 -6.00
C VAL A 628 -10.72 17.80 -6.55
N ALA A 629 -9.70 18.15 -5.75
CA ALA A 629 -8.28 18.05 -6.12
C ALA A 629 -7.72 16.61 -6.17
N GLY A 630 -8.51 15.58 -5.84
CA GLY A 630 -8.09 14.18 -6.03
C GLY A 630 -7.69 13.38 -4.78
N GLY A 631 -8.02 13.83 -3.56
CA GLY A 631 -7.63 13.16 -2.31
C GLY A 631 -8.31 11.81 -2.00
N ALA A 632 -7.81 11.13 -0.96
CA ALA A 632 -8.34 9.84 -0.48
C ALA A 632 -9.84 9.92 -0.13
N TRP A 633 -10.54 8.80 -0.33
CA TRP A 633 -11.98 8.71 -0.06
C TRP A 633 -12.24 8.52 1.43
N GLU A 634 -12.85 9.50 2.06
CA GLU A 634 -13.30 9.44 3.44
C GLU A 634 -14.71 8.85 3.53
N HIS A 635 -14.93 7.90 4.43
CA HIS A 635 -16.27 7.42 4.74
C HIS A 635 -17.00 8.42 5.64
N VAL A 636 -17.94 9.17 5.08
CA VAL A 636 -18.67 10.24 5.79
C VAL A 636 -19.98 9.78 6.41
N GLY A 637 -20.50 8.61 6.04
CA GLY A 637 -21.67 8.04 6.68
C GLY A 637 -22.23 6.80 5.99
N THR A 638 -23.16 6.15 6.67
CA THR A 638 -23.89 4.98 6.17
C THR A 638 -25.38 5.16 6.42
N VAL A 639 -26.21 5.00 5.40
CA VAL A 639 -27.68 5.13 5.51
C VAL A 639 -28.41 3.95 4.87
N ALA A 640 -29.57 3.57 5.41
CA ALA A 640 -30.35 2.47 4.86
C ALA A 640 -31.01 2.83 3.51
N LYS A 641 -31.37 4.10 3.31
CA LYS A 641 -32.01 4.62 2.08
C LYS A 641 -31.53 6.06 1.82
N PRO A 642 -31.47 6.51 0.56
CA PRO A 642 -31.23 7.91 0.22
C PRO A 642 -32.38 8.81 0.68
N PRO A 643 -32.12 10.12 0.87
CA PRO A 643 -30.84 10.80 0.69
C PRO A 643 -29.92 10.72 1.92
N PHE A 644 -28.63 10.96 1.73
CA PHE A 644 -27.67 11.23 2.81
C PHE A 644 -27.39 12.75 2.89
N LYS A 645 -27.36 13.29 4.11
CA LYS A 645 -27.05 14.70 4.37
C LYS A 645 -25.67 14.81 5.00
N ASP A 646 -24.75 15.44 4.27
CA ASP A 646 -23.44 15.82 4.78
C ASP A 646 -23.48 17.29 5.21
N SER A 647 -23.30 17.55 6.51
CA SER A 647 -23.24 18.90 7.08
C SER A 647 -21.82 19.30 7.50
N ASN A 648 -20.82 18.45 7.23
CA ASN A 648 -19.42 18.71 7.52
C ASN A 648 -18.71 19.22 6.26
N VAL A 649 -19.32 20.18 5.58
CA VAL A 649 -18.85 20.77 4.32
C VAL A 649 -18.78 22.27 4.42
N THR A 650 -17.74 22.87 3.83
CA THR A 650 -17.52 24.31 3.88
C THR A 650 -18.23 25.01 2.72
N ALA A 651 -18.95 26.10 2.97
CA ALA A 651 -19.48 26.96 1.92
C ALA A 651 -18.33 27.53 1.06
N GLY A 652 -18.52 27.60 -0.26
CA GLY A 652 -17.48 27.98 -1.22
C GLY A 652 -16.55 26.86 -1.66
N GLU A 653 -16.53 25.70 -0.99
CA GLU A 653 -15.69 24.56 -1.35
C GLU A 653 -16.38 23.55 -2.28
N GLY A 654 -15.56 22.90 -3.11
CA GLY A 654 -15.97 21.81 -3.98
C GLY A 654 -15.63 20.45 -3.38
N TYR A 655 -16.57 19.51 -3.47
CA TYR A 655 -16.39 18.12 -3.05
C TYR A 655 -16.75 17.14 -4.18
N ARG A 656 -16.23 15.91 -4.09
CA ARG A 656 -16.70 14.77 -4.88
C ARG A 656 -17.31 13.72 -3.96
N TYR A 657 -18.45 13.16 -4.35
CA TYR A 657 -19.14 12.09 -3.62
C TYR A 657 -19.27 10.85 -4.49
N ARG A 658 -19.13 9.68 -3.86
CA ARG A 658 -19.54 8.40 -4.44
C ARG A 658 -20.24 7.56 -3.41
N VAL A 659 -21.09 6.66 -3.86
CA VAL A 659 -21.90 5.82 -2.97
C VAL A 659 -21.63 4.37 -3.31
N ALA A 660 -21.42 3.53 -2.29
CA ALA A 660 -21.31 2.08 -2.44
C ALA A 660 -22.49 1.41 -1.75
N ALA A 661 -23.05 0.37 -2.36
CA ALA A 661 -24.05 -0.45 -1.70
C ALA A 661 -23.38 -1.37 -0.68
N GLU A 662 -24.01 -1.56 0.48
CA GLU A 662 -23.55 -2.47 1.52
C GLU A 662 -24.61 -3.56 1.75
N ALA A 663 -24.21 -4.82 1.66
CA ALA A 663 -25.08 -5.95 1.88
C ALA A 663 -25.43 -6.12 3.35
N ARG A 664 -26.50 -6.87 3.62
CA ARG A 664 -26.85 -7.37 4.96
C ARG A 664 -25.73 -8.20 5.60
N THR A 665 -24.82 -8.76 4.80
CA THR A 665 -23.63 -9.51 5.24
C THR A 665 -22.49 -8.61 5.71
N GLY A 666 -22.56 -7.30 5.48
CA GLY A 666 -21.48 -6.35 5.68
C GLY A 666 -20.57 -6.16 4.47
N ASP A 667 -20.70 -7.00 3.43
CA ASP A 667 -19.96 -6.84 2.17
C ASP A 667 -20.28 -5.50 1.51
N VAL A 668 -19.25 -4.76 1.08
CA VAL A 668 -19.39 -3.48 0.38
C VAL A 668 -19.15 -3.72 -1.11
N GLY A 669 -20.09 -3.33 -1.96
CA GLY A 669 -19.94 -3.40 -3.42
C GLY A 669 -19.12 -2.24 -3.97
N PRO A 670 -18.85 -2.21 -5.30
CA PRO A 670 -18.24 -1.08 -5.96
C PRO A 670 -18.97 0.24 -5.65
N ALA A 671 -18.17 1.29 -5.49
CA ALA A 671 -18.69 2.65 -5.39
C ALA A 671 -19.10 3.16 -6.78
N SER A 672 -20.10 4.04 -6.83
CA SER A 672 -20.47 4.76 -8.04
C SER A 672 -19.32 5.58 -8.62
N GLU A 673 -19.47 5.99 -9.88
CA GLU A 673 -18.70 7.12 -10.40
C GLU A 673 -18.87 8.34 -9.49
N PRO A 674 -17.82 9.16 -9.33
CA PRO A 674 -17.84 10.30 -8.46
C PRO A 674 -18.67 11.46 -9.05
N VAL A 675 -19.48 12.11 -8.22
CA VAL A 675 -20.26 13.30 -8.57
C VAL A 675 -19.67 14.51 -7.85
N LEU A 676 -19.34 15.54 -8.63
CA LEU A 676 -18.78 16.79 -8.14
C LEU A 676 -19.90 17.73 -7.67
N VAL A 677 -19.67 18.49 -6.60
CA VAL A 677 -20.60 19.48 -6.07
C VAL A 677 -19.86 20.64 -5.44
N LEU A 678 -20.30 21.87 -5.72
CA LEU A 678 -19.83 23.10 -5.08
C LEU A 678 -20.87 23.56 -4.05
N VAL A 679 -20.44 23.91 -2.85
CA VAL A 679 -21.34 24.39 -1.79
C VAL A 679 -21.56 25.90 -1.94
N PRO A 680 -22.80 26.39 -2.14
CA PRO A 680 -23.07 27.81 -2.39
C PRO A 680 -22.98 28.67 -1.12
N GLU A 681 -22.56 29.94 -1.26
CA GLU A 681 -22.60 30.97 -0.21
C GLU A 681 -23.87 31.84 -0.33
N SER A 682 -24.53 32.22 0.78
CA SER A 682 -25.68 33.15 0.76
C SER A 682 -25.26 34.60 1.09
N PHE A 683 -25.87 35.61 0.44
CA PHE A 683 -25.49 37.02 0.55
C PHE A 683 -26.67 37.96 0.86
N ASN A 684 -26.54 38.77 1.91
CA ASN A 684 -27.25 40.05 2.13
C ASN A 684 -26.15 41.11 2.39
N ARG A 685 -25.90 42.02 1.44
CA ARG A 685 -24.59 42.73 1.33
C ARG A 685 -24.59 44.13 1.94
N ALA A 686 -23.52 44.46 2.68
CA ALA A 686 -23.27 45.79 3.24
C ALA A 686 -22.82 46.81 2.15
N PRO A 687 -23.00 48.15 2.34
CA PRO A 687 -22.61 49.17 1.36
C PRO A 687 -21.14 49.14 0.95
N VAL A 688 -20.24 48.93 1.91
CA VAL A 688 -18.86 48.52 1.67
C VAL A 688 -18.67 47.20 2.39
N GLU A 689 -18.16 46.19 1.67
CA GLU A 689 -17.93 44.87 2.23
C GLU A 689 -16.56 44.33 1.80
N LEU A 690 -16.13 43.29 2.50
CA LEU A 690 -15.00 42.48 2.11
C LEU A 690 -15.50 41.42 1.11
N GLY A 691 -15.09 41.51 -0.15
CA GLY A 691 -15.53 40.65 -1.25
C GLY A 691 -14.93 39.26 -1.18
N SER A 692 -13.66 39.11 -1.59
CA SER A 692 -12.89 37.88 -1.43
C SER A 692 -11.70 38.12 -0.51
N VAL A 693 -11.34 37.10 0.26
CA VAL A 693 -10.12 37.07 1.08
C VAL A 693 -9.48 35.73 0.81
N GLU A 694 -8.28 35.78 0.25
CA GLU A 694 -7.43 34.64 -0.05
C GLU A 694 -6.21 34.75 0.83
N ILE A 695 -5.94 33.73 1.65
CA ILE A 695 -4.73 33.64 2.45
C ILE A 695 -4.12 32.27 2.17
N GLY A 696 -2.84 32.26 1.86
CA GLY A 696 -2.08 31.04 1.63
C GLY A 696 -1.83 30.27 2.93
N ASN A 697 -1.15 29.13 2.79
CA ASN A 697 -0.71 28.34 3.93
C ASN A 697 0.25 29.15 4.81
N LEU A 698 -0.03 29.27 6.10
CA LEU A 698 0.85 29.97 7.03
C LEU A 698 1.87 28.99 7.62
N LEU A 699 3.06 28.98 7.03
CA LEU A 699 4.23 28.24 7.52
C LEU A 699 4.97 29.03 8.62
N PRO A 700 5.05 28.56 9.87
CA PRO A 700 5.71 29.32 10.95
C PRO A 700 7.20 29.60 10.72
N ALA A 701 7.93 28.67 10.11
CA ALA A 701 9.37 28.86 9.82
C ALA A 701 9.61 30.08 8.89
N ASN A 702 8.61 30.47 8.10
CA ASN A 702 8.67 31.58 7.15
C ASN A 702 8.20 32.92 7.74
N TYR A 703 8.05 33.05 9.07
CA TYR A 703 7.46 34.24 9.69
C TYR A 703 8.15 35.56 9.29
N LYS A 704 9.47 35.55 9.04
CA LYS A 704 10.23 36.71 8.55
C LYS A 704 9.94 37.05 7.09
N TRP A 705 9.61 36.06 6.26
CA TRP A 705 9.23 36.26 4.86
C TRP A 705 7.93 37.08 4.75
N TYR A 706 6.97 36.84 5.64
CA TYR A 706 5.69 37.56 5.68
C TYR A 706 5.79 39.04 6.11
N LEU A 707 6.96 39.49 6.59
CA LEU A 707 7.23 40.91 6.82
C LEU A 707 7.40 41.70 5.52
N LYS A 708 7.87 41.02 4.46
CA LYS A 708 8.23 41.62 3.17
C LYS A 708 7.26 41.21 2.05
N ASN A 709 6.56 40.08 2.23
CA ASN A 709 5.65 39.52 1.24
C ASN A 709 4.26 39.31 1.84
N ALA A 710 3.23 39.50 1.02
CA ALA A 710 1.86 39.34 1.46
C ALA A 710 1.53 37.86 1.73
N VAL A 711 0.87 37.58 2.85
CA VAL A 711 0.35 36.23 3.17
C VAL A 711 -0.85 35.85 2.31
N GLY A 712 -1.39 36.84 1.61
CA GLY A 712 -2.63 36.73 0.88
C GLY A 712 -3.08 38.08 0.37
N LYS A 713 -4.33 38.14 -0.06
CA LYS A 713 -4.96 39.34 -0.58
C LYS A 713 -6.42 39.41 -0.16
N ALA A 714 -6.91 40.64 -0.05
CA ALA A 714 -8.31 40.92 0.24
C ALA A 714 -8.86 41.94 -0.76
N VAL A 715 -10.07 41.70 -1.23
CA VAL A 715 -10.79 42.61 -2.12
C VAL A 715 -11.83 43.36 -1.30
N VAL A 716 -11.74 44.68 -1.28
CA VAL A 716 -12.78 45.55 -0.70
C VAL A 716 -13.70 46.03 -1.83
N VAL A 717 -15.00 45.85 -1.64
CA VAL A 717 -16.03 46.12 -2.66
C VAL A 717 -16.96 47.20 -2.17
N ASN A 718 -17.23 48.18 -3.02
CA ASN A 718 -18.32 49.13 -2.85
C ASN A 718 -19.56 48.62 -3.60
N ASN A 719 -20.62 48.31 -2.87
CA ASN A 719 -21.85 47.76 -3.42
C ASN A 719 -22.89 48.83 -3.79
N VAL A 720 -22.62 50.11 -3.53
CA VAL A 720 -23.56 51.21 -3.76
C VAL A 720 -23.05 52.19 -4.82
N ASN A 721 -23.94 53.08 -5.27
CA ASN A 721 -23.66 54.06 -6.33
C ASN A 721 -23.01 55.35 -5.80
N LEU A 722 -22.38 55.32 -4.62
CA LEU A 722 -21.74 56.47 -3.96
C LEU A 722 -20.28 56.14 -3.64
N PRO A 723 -19.32 57.08 -3.80
CA PRO A 723 -17.91 56.84 -3.46
C PRO A 723 -17.68 56.88 -1.94
N PHE A 724 -16.70 56.13 -1.47
CA PHE A 724 -16.20 56.23 -0.09
C PHE A 724 -14.75 56.72 -0.06
N GLN A 725 -14.41 57.57 0.91
CA GLN A 725 -13.04 58.04 1.12
C GLN A 725 -12.47 57.47 2.40
N ASN A 726 -11.15 57.31 2.45
CA ASN A 726 -10.41 56.84 3.63
C ASN A 726 -10.97 55.52 4.20
N VAL A 727 -11.31 54.57 3.33
CA VAL A 727 -11.74 53.22 3.74
C VAL A 727 -10.51 52.48 4.24
N LYS A 728 -10.61 51.84 5.41
CA LYS A 728 -9.47 51.21 6.09
C LYS A 728 -9.69 49.71 6.22
N LEU A 729 -8.75 48.91 5.73
CA LEU A 729 -8.71 47.47 5.95
C LEU A 729 -7.70 47.17 7.06
N SER A 730 -8.14 46.48 8.11
CA SER A 730 -7.31 45.98 9.20
C SER A 730 -7.27 44.45 9.16
N PHE A 731 -6.09 43.85 9.30
CA PHE A 731 -5.87 42.40 9.34
C PHE A 731 -5.10 42.00 10.60
N ARG A 732 -5.60 41.01 11.34
CA ARG A 732 -4.97 40.50 12.57
C ARG A 732 -5.11 38.99 12.69
N LEU A 733 -4.01 38.33 13.06
CA LEU A 733 -4.03 36.95 13.55
C LEU A 733 -3.96 36.98 15.07
N LYS A 734 -4.99 36.46 15.73
CA LYS A 734 -5.09 36.46 17.19
C LYS A 734 -3.90 35.70 17.80
N ASP A 735 -3.34 36.23 18.89
CA ASP A 735 -2.18 35.69 19.64
C ASP A 735 -0.82 35.68 18.91
N PHE A 736 -0.81 35.67 17.57
CA PHE A 736 0.39 35.62 16.74
C PHE A 736 0.83 36.97 16.14
N MET A 737 0.01 38.01 16.26
CA MET A 737 0.35 39.37 15.87
C MET A 737 0.16 40.33 17.06
N ASP A 738 1.20 41.10 17.37
CA ASP A 738 1.15 42.09 18.46
C ASP A 738 0.22 43.25 18.11
N PHE A 739 0.20 43.66 16.83
CA PHE A 739 -0.66 44.70 16.27
C PHE A 739 -1.30 44.24 14.97
N ALA A 740 -2.48 44.75 14.65
CA ALA A 740 -3.10 44.54 13.34
C ALA A 740 -2.36 45.35 12.26
N THR A 741 -2.24 44.80 11.06
CA THR A 741 -1.75 45.56 9.90
C THR A 741 -2.92 46.32 9.26
N GLU A 742 -2.67 47.57 8.88
CA GLU A 742 -3.72 48.46 8.40
C GLU A 742 -3.34 49.07 7.05
N THR A 743 -4.26 48.98 6.09
CA THR A 743 -4.12 49.57 4.76
C THR A 743 -5.26 50.55 4.50
N VAL A 744 -4.92 51.76 4.07
CA VAL A 744 -5.91 52.81 3.76
C VAL A 744 -6.14 52.86 2.25
N ILE A 745 -7.40 52.78 1.83
CA ILE A 745 -7.88 53.07 0.49
C ILE A 745 -8.31 54.54 0.47
N PRO A 746 -7.54 55.45 -0.17
CA PRO A 746 -7.85 56.89 -0.15
C PRO A 746 -9.22 57.19 -0.75
N LYS A 747 -9.60 56.46 -1.81
CA LYS A 747 -10.90 56.58 -2.47
C LYS A 747 -11.33 55.24 -3.08
N LEU A 748 -12.56 54.84 -2.80
CA LEU A 748 -13.21 53.65 -3.35
C LEU A 748 -14.41 54.09 -4.19
N GLU A 749 -14.30 53.95 -5.51
CA GLU A 749 -15.30 54.44 -6.47
C GLU A 749 -16.64 53.68 -6.37
N PRO A 750 -17.77 54.27 -6.82
CA PRO A 750 -19.07 53.60 -6.90
C PRO A 750 -18.97 52.28 -7.66
N LYS A 751 -19.56 51.21 -7.11
CA LYS A 751 -19.48 49.85 -7.69
C LYS A 751 -18.05 49.31 -7.92
N GLY A 752 -17.04 50.00 -7.38
CA GLY A 752 -15.64 49.69 -7.55
C GLY A 752 -15.16 48.57 -6.63
N LYS A 753 -14.05 47.93 -7.02
CA LYS A 753 -13.35 46.91 -6.24
C LYS A 753 -11.87 47.29 -6.17
N VAL A 754 -11.26 47.14 -5.00
CA VAL A 754 -9.83 47.35 -4.80
C VAL A 754 -9.24 46.11 -4.14
N GLU A 755 -8.23 45.53 -4.79
CA GLU A 755 -7.46 44.41 -4.25
C GLU A 755 -6.29 44.95 -3.43
N LEU A 756 -6.14 44.46 -2.21
CA LEU A 756 -5.11 44.87 -1.26
C LEU A 756 -4.30 43.66 -0.78
N PRO A 757 -2.96 43.76 -0.71
CA PRO A 757 -2.14 42.72 -0.10
C PRO A 757 -2.36 42.65 1.41
N LEU A 758 -2.35 41.44 1.96
CA LEU A 758 -2.42 41.19 3.40
C LEU A 758 -1.01 40.93 3.94
N MET A 759 -0.47 41.87 4.72
CA MET A 759 0.83 41.71 5.36
C MET A 759 0.65 41.15 6.78
N ALA A 760 1.45 40.16 7.19
CA ALA A 760 1.41 39.62 8.56
C ALA A 760 2.71 39.90 9.30
N THR A 761 2.63 40.74 10.34
CA THR A 761 3.74 40.97 11.27
C THR A 761 3.66 39.98 12.43
N LEU A 762 4.11 38.75 12.18
CA LEU A 762 4.05 37.65 13.14
C LEU A 762 5.08 37.83 14.27
N ASN A 763 4.66 37.55 15.51
CA ASN A 763 5.54 37.44 16.67
C ASN A 763 6.09 36.00 16.81
N ASN A 764 7.08 35.82 17.68
CA ASN A 764 7.79 34.53 17.81
C ASN A 764 6.93 33.38 18.34
N ARG A 765 5.72 33.64 18.89
CA ARG A 765 4.81 32.58 19.35
C ARG A 765 4.36 31.67 18.23
N ILE A 766 4.45 32.13 16.97
CA ILE A 766 4.16 31.28 15.81
C ILE A 766 5.04 30.02 15.78
N LEU A 767 6.27 30.09 16.31
CA LEU A 767 7.20 28.96 16.40
C LEU A 767 6.87 27.98 17.55
N GLU A 768 5.88 28.30 18.40
CA GLU A 768 5.37 27.41 19.45
C GLU A 768 4.36 26.38 18.90
N VAL A 769 3.86 26.59 17.68
CA VAL A 769 2.89 25.69 17.02
C VAL A 769 3.60 24.39 16.62
N THR A 770 3.33 23.28 17.31
CA THR A 770 3.96 21.98 17.04
C THR A 770 3.12 21.05 16.17
N GLU A 771 1.84 21.35 16.02
CA GLU A 771 0.87 20.60 15.22
C GLU A 771 -0.04 21.57 14.46
N GLU A 772 -0.66 21.10 13.37
CA GLU A 772 -1.59 21.93 12.59
C GLU A 772 -2.70 22.48 13.47
N THR A 773 -2.72 23.80 13.64
CA THR A 773 -3.61 24.48 14.57
C THR A 773 -4.52 25.45 13.81
N PRO A 774 -5.86 25.30 13.90
CA PRO A 774 -6.78 26.28 13.36
C PRO A 774 -6.79 27.54 14.24
N ILE A 775 -6.53 28.69 13.64
CA ILE A 775 -6.57 30.00 14.30
C ILE A 775 -7.62 30.88 13.64
N GLN A 776 -8.02 31.96 14.31
CA GLN A 776 -8.94 32.93 13.72
C GLN A 776 -8.15 34.13 13.17
N ALA A 777 -8.35 34.37 11.87
CA ALA A 777 -7.86 35.54 11.17
C ALA A 777 -8.98 36.59 11.11
N GLU A 778 -8.77 37.73 11.76
CA GLU A 778 -9.74 38.81 11.83
C GLU A 778 -9.44 39.87 10.77
N PHE A 779 -10.45 40.19 9.95
CA PHE A 779 -10.43 41.26 8.96
C PHE A 779 -11.48 42.28 9.34
N THR A 780 -11.12 43.55 9.39
CA THR A 780 -12.06 44.63 9.70
C THR A 780 -11.95 45.73 8.64
N VAL A 781 -13.03 45.98 7.93
CA VAL A 781 -13.16 47.14 7.03
C VAL A 781 -13.88 48.25 7.77
N THR A 782 -13.26 49.41 7.87
CA THR A 782 -13.86 50.63 8.43
C THR A 782 -14.11 51.64 7.32
N TYR A 783 -15.32 52.17 7.22
CA TYR A 783 -15.69 53.24 6.29
C TYR A 783 -16.60 54.24 7.00
N PHE A 784 -16.82 55.42 6.42
CA PHE A 784 -17.58 56.49 7.06
C PHE A 784 -18.88 56.77 6.29
N GLU A 785 -20.01 56.77 6.99
CA GLU A 785 -21.32 57.12 6.44
C GLU A 785 -21.95 58.21 7.33
N GLY A 786 -22.32 59.35 6.73
CA GLY A 786 -22.87 60.49 7.49
C GLY A 786 -21.94 61.03 8.59
N GLY A 787 -20.62 60.85 8.43
CA GLY A 787 -19.60 61.25 9.43
C GLY A 787 -19.42 60.26 10.58
N LYS A 788 -20.13 59.13 10.61
CA LYS A 788 -19.97 58.06 11.61
C LYS A 788 -19.19 56.89 11.01
N ALA A 789 -18.22 56.38 11.76
CA ALA A 789 -17.48 55.18 11.37
C ALA A 789 -18.41 53.95 11.43
N GLN A 790 -18.46 53.21 10.34
CA GLN A 790 -19.07 51.91 10.20
C GLN A 790 -17.96 50.87 10.06
N THR A 791 -18.11 49.75 10.76
CA THR A 791 -17.14 48.66 10.73
C THR A 791 -17.82 47.36 10.32
N VAL A 792 -17.22 46.67 9.36
CA VAL A 792 -17.61 45.31 8.98
C VAL A 792 -16.43 44.41 9.29
N SER A 793 -16.62 43.49 10.24
CA SER A 793 -15.60 42.53 10.63
C SER A 793 -16.01 41.13 10.23
N ILE A 794 -15.07 40.38 9.68
CA ILE A 794 -15.22 38.93 9.48
C ILE A 794 -14.02 38.23 10.13
N ALA A 795 -14.30 37.09 10.76
CA ALA A 795 -13.27 36.17 11.18
C ALA A 795 -13.28 34.99 10.21
N LYS A 796 -12.13 34.66 9.63
CA LYS A 796 -11.96 33.44 8.84
C LYS A 796 -11.06 32.48 9.61
N PRO A 797 -11.41 31.19 9.69
CA PRO A 797 -10.47 30.20 10.17
C PRO A 797 -9.28 30.14 9.20
N LEU A 798 -8.08 30.23 9.74
CA LEU A 798 -6.82 30.06 9.03
C LEU A 798 -6.08 28.88 9.65
N ARG A 799 -5.53 28.01 8.80
CA ARG A 799 -4.67 26.92 9.27
C ARG A 799 -3.24 27.43 9.41
N VAL A 800 -2.69 27.29 10.60
CA VAL A 800 -1.25 27.42 10.84
C VAL A 800 -0.68 26.03 10.91
N TYR A 801 0.31 25.76 10.07
CA TYR A 801 0.98 24.47 10.08
C TYR A 801 1.92 24.34 11.27
N SER A 802 2.40 23.12 11.54
CA SER A 802 3.49 22.93 12.50
C SER A 802 4.69 23.82 12.15
N ARG A 803 5.47 24.22 13.14
CA ARG A 803 6.74 24.93 12.96
C ARG A 803 7.75 24.17 12.09
N ASN A 804 7.58 22.86 11.98
CA ASN A 804 8.38 21.98 11.16
C ASN A 804 7.91 21.91 9.70
N ALA A 805 6.75 22.49 9.39
CA ALA A 805 6.17 22.39 8.06
C ALA A 805 6.94 23.21 7.02
N ILE A 806 7.17 22.59 5.87
CA ILE A 806 7.76 23.20 4.68
C ILE A 806 6.94 22.85 3.44
N LEU A 807 6.90 23.79 2.49
CA LEU A 807 6.43 23.55 1.13
C LEU A 807 7.64 23.65 0.20
N TRP A 808 7.72 22.79 -0.81
CA TRP A 808 8.81 22.80 -1.77
C TRP A 808 8.45 23.52 -3.08
N ASP A 809 7.42 24.37 -3.05
CA ASP A 809 7.08 25.32 -4.11
C ASP A 809 8.25 26.26 -4.45
N GLU A 810 8.99 26.67 -3.42
CA GLU A 810 10.27 27.34 -3.51
C GLU A 810 11.31 26.55 -2.69
N PRO A 811 12.17 25.72 -3.32
CA PRO A 811 13.14 24.87 -2.60
C PRO A 811 14.06 25.65 -1.65
N GLN A 812 14.27 26.94 -1.89
CA GLN A 812 15.05 27.82 -1.02
C GLN A 812 14.42 28.02 0.38
N ARG A 813 13.14 27.67 0.58
CA ARG A 813 12.47 27.73 1.89
C ARG A 813 13.17 26.90 2.96
N ILE A 814 13.86 25.83 2.58
CA ILE A 814 14.63 25.01 3.52
C ILE A 814 15.69 25.81 4.28
N ASN A 815 16.13 26.95 3.74
CA ASN A 815 17.06 27.84 4.42
C ASN A 815 16.51 28.39 5.75
N ALA A 816 15.19 28.45 5.92
CA ALA A 816 14.56 28.81 7.20
C ALA A 816 14.98 27.85 8.34
N PHE A 817 15.31 26.60 8.01
CA PHE A 817 15.69 25.55 8.96
C PHE A 817 17.21 25.45 9.20
N ILE A 818 18.03 26.17 8.43
CA ILE A 818 19.50 26.15 8.58
C ILE A 818 19.92 27.12 9.69
N THR A 819 19.69 26.73 10.95
CA THR A 819 19.85 27.58 12.13
C THR A 819 21.25 27.45 12.75
N SER A 820 22.29 27.91 12.06
CA SER A 820 23.69 27.82 12.52
C SER A 820 24.02 28.64 13.79
N ASN A 821 23.25 29.71 14.04
CA ASN A 821 23.38 30.56 15.23
C ASN A 821 22.57 30.06 16.44
N ASP A 822 21.88 28.94 16.29
CA ASP A 822 21.14 28.31 17.38
C ASP A 822 22.11 27.81 18.47
N THR A 823 21.93 28.22 19.73
CA THR A 823 22.86 27.96 20.83
C THR A 823 23.32 26.50 20.94
N PRO A 824 22.44 25.47 20.99
CA PRO A 824 22.87 24.09 21.15
C PRO A 824 23.63 23.55 19.92
N VAL A 825 23.30 24.06 18.73
CA VAL A 825 23.95 23.70 17.45
C VAL A 825 25.34 24.33 17.38
N LEU A 826 25.43 25.63 17.66
CA LEU A 826 26.68 26.38 17.67
C LEU A 826 27.64 25.88 18.74
N GLU A 827 27.13 25.56 19.94
CA GLU A 827 27.94 24.95 21.01
C GLU A 827 28.45 23.57 20.62
N PHE A 828 27.63 22.73 19.98
CA PHE A 828 28.07 21.42 19.50
C PHE A 828 29.22 21.57 18.49
N SER A 829 29.05 22.40 17.46
CA SER A 829 30.12 22.65 16.47
C SER A 829 31.40 23.20 17.12
N LYS A 830 31.27 24.17 18.04
CA LYS A 830 32.43 24.76 18.73
C LYS A 830 33.15 23.75 19.60
N LYS A 831 32.44 22.93 20.41
CA LYS A 831 33.07 21.95 21.29
C LYS A 831 33.82 20.88 20.49
N VAL A 832 33.20 20.33 19.43
CA VAL A 832 33.84 19.35 18.53
C VAL A 832 35.15 19.90 17.94
N ARG A 833 35.18 21.18 17.57
CA ARG A 833 36.42 21.84 17.12
C ARG A 833 37.46 22.01 18.22
N HIS A 834 37.08 22.49 19.41
CA HIS A 834 38.04 22.81 20.46
C HIS A 834 38.68 21.56 21.07
N GLU A 835 37.96 20.45 21.09
CA GLU A 835 38.43 19.17 21.65
C GLU A 835 39.22 18.33 20.63
N ALA A 836 39.43 18.85 19.42
CA ALA A 836 40.18 18.19 18.36
C ALA A 836 41.69 18.09 18.69
N PRO A 837 42.30 16.89 18.62
CA PRO A 837 43.75 16.79 18.69
C PRO A 837 44.41 17.45 17.47
N ALA A 838 45.68 17.84 17.63
CA ALA A 838 46.49 18.35 16.54
C ALA A 838 46.53 17.30 15.39
N PRO A 839 46.33 17.73 14.13
CA PRO A 839 46.29 16.80 13.00
C PRO A 839 47.64 16.10 12.82
N SER A 840 47.61 14.84 12.39
CA SER A 840 48.81 14.18 11.85
C SER A 840 49.40 14.97 10.68
N ARG A 841 50.66 14.71 10.32
CA ARG A 841 51.29 15.37 9.17
C ARG A 841 50.51 15.13 7.87
N ALA A 842 50.02 13.90 7.67
CA ALA A 842 49.19 13.54 6.51
C ALA A 842 47.87 14.31 6.49
N ALA A 843 47.20 14.42 7.65
CA ALA A 843 46.00 15.26 7.76
C ALA A 843 46.32 16.74 7.49
N GLY A 844 47.43 17.26 8.01
CA GLY A 844 47.85 18.65 7.81
C GLY A 844 48.16 19.03 6.35
N ALA A 845 48.31 18.06 5.46
CA ALA A 845 48.50 18.28 4.02
C ALA A 845 47.18 18.41 3.22
N LEU A 846 46.02 18.23 3.88
CA LEU A 846 44.69 18.34 3.28
C LEU A 846 44.07 19.71 3.57
N ALA A 847 43.08 20.10 2.75
CA ALA A 847 42.32 21.32 2.95
C ALA A 847 41.68 21.35 4.36
N PRO A 848 41.84 22.44 5.15
CA PRO A 848 41.31 22.49 6.52
C PRO A 848 39.79 22.25 6.60
N ALA A 849 39.03 22.73 5.61
CA ALA A 849 37.59 22.53 5.55
C ALA A 849 37.18 21.06 5.33
N LEU A 850 37.98 20.27 4.60
CA LEU A 850 37.75 18.83 4.40
C LEU A 850 37.88 18.07 5.73
N LEU A 851 38.90 18.40 6.53
CA LEU A 851 39.07 17.81 7.86
C LEU A 851 37.94 18.22 8.81
N GLU A 852 37.56 19.50 8.80
CA GLU A 852 36.50 20.01 9.68
C GLU A 852 35.13 19.39 9.34
N ALA A 853 34.82 19.23 8.05
CA ALA A 853 33.61 18.53 7.60
C ALA A 853 33.61 17.06 8.04
N ALA A 854 34.74 16.35 7.90
CA ALA A 854 34.89 14.98 8.38
C ALA A 854 34.74 14.87 9.90
N ARG A 855 35.29 15.82 10.67
CA ARG A 855 35.11 15.88 12.13
C ARG A 855 33.65 16.02 12.51
N LEU A 856 32.93 16.97 11.92
CA LEU A 856 31.51 17.21 12.22
C LEU A 856 30.62 16.04 11.77
N TRP A 857 30.93 15.40 10.65
CA TRP A 857 30.25 14.18 10.19
C TRP A 857 30.38 13.04 11.21
N HIS A 858 31.61 12.72 11.63
CA HIS A 858 31.84 11.65 12.60
C HIS A 858 31.30 12.03 13.98
N ALA A 859 31.39 13.29 14.37
CA ALA A 859 30.82 13.76 15.62
C ALA A 859 29.30 13.60 15.65
N ALA A 860 28.59 13.92 14.55
CA ALA A 860 27.16 13.66 14.43
C ALA A 860 26.87 12.15 14.52
N GLY A 861 27.63 11.31 13.79
CA GLY A 861 27.50 9.85 13.85
C GLY A 861 27.70 9.27 15.26
N GLU A 862 28.72 9.73 15.98
CA GLU A 862 29.05 9.29 17.35
C GLU A 862 28.11 9.87 18.42
N ALA A 863 27.54 11.06 18.18
CA ALA A 863 26.47 11.61 19.01
C ALA A 863 25.18 10.75 18.94
N GLY A 864 25.13 9.84 17.97
CA GLY A 864 24.07 8.87 17.76
C GLY A 864 23.08 9.26 16.68
N ILE A 865 23.37 10.29 15.87
CA ILE A 865 22.48 10.71 14.77
C ILE A 865 22.37 9.59 13.75
N ARG A 866 21.15 9.18 13.41
CA ARG A 866 20.84 8.13 12.42
C ARG A 866 19.76 8.61 11.45
N PHE A 867 19.87 8.17 10.20
CA PHE A 867 18.77 8.31 9.24
C PHE A 867 17.61 7.39 9.63
N GLN A 868 16.39 7.90 9.51
CA GLN A 868 15.15 7.17 9.71
C GLN A 868 14.17 7.52 8.60
N ALA A 869 13.92 6.57 7.69
CA ALA A 869 12.94 6.76 6.62
C ALA A 869 11.52 6.83 7.19
N SER A 870 10.72 7.78 6.69
CA SER A 870 9.33 7.95 7.10
C SER A 870 8.38 7.15 6.20
N PRO A 871 7.46 6.36 6.78
CA PRO A 871 6.52 5.54 6.00
C PRO A 871 5.40 6.35 5.31
N ASN A 872 5.29 7.65 5.62
CA ASN A 872 4.17 8.50 5.20
C ASN A 872 4.54 9.59 4.20
N ASN A 873 5.82 9.89 3.96
CA ASN A 873 6.24 10.96 3.07
C ASN A 873 7.56 10.65 2.35
N PRO A 874 7.59 9.73 1.37
CA PRO A 874 8.76 9.60 0.52
C PRO A 874 8.82 10.83 -0.39
N PHE A 875 9.74 11.75 -0.04
CA PHE A 875 10.16 12.94 -0.79
C PHE A 875 10.18 12.70 -2.33
N GLU A 876 10.46 11.46 -2.75
CA GLU A 876 10.39 10.86 -4.09
C GLU A 876 9.10 11.07 -4.89
N THR A 877 7.95 11.27 -4.27
CA THR A 877 6.66 11.37 -5.00
C THR A 877 6.11 12.79 -5.16
N MET A 878 6.74 13.79 -4.55
CA MET A 878 6.05 15.05 -4.26
C MET A 878 6.68 16.30 -4.89
N SER A 879 7.95 16.27 -5.34
CA SER A 879 8.60 17.46 -5.93
C SER A 879 8.12 17.89 -7.33
N GLU A 880 7.37 17.03 -8.03
CA GLU A 880 6.91 17.29 -9.41
C GLU A 880 5.40 17.63 -9.52
N ASP A 881 4.65 17.64 -8.41
CA ASP A 881 3.21 17.95 -8.40
C ASP A 881 2.96 19.43 -8.01
N PRO A 882 2.35 20.25 -8.87
CA PRO A 882 1.97 21.63 -8.55
C PRO A 882 0.91 21.76 -7.44
N ALA A 883 0.31 20.66 -6.95
CA ALA A 883 -0.59 20.60 -5.79
C ALA A 883 0.11 20.28 -4.44
N PHE A 884 1.44 20.43 -4.40
CA PHE A 884 2.39 20.12 -3.33
C PHE A 884 1.84 19.83 -1.90
N PRO A 885 2.04 18.62 -1.34
CA PRO A 885 1.72 18.29 0.06
C PRO A 885 2.74 18.89 1.03
N VAL A 886 2.30 19.26 2.23
CA VAL A 886 3.18 19.80 3.27
C VAL A 886 4.14 18.73 3.78
N ASP A 887 5.42 19.04 3.76
CA ASP A 887 6.50 18.22 4.28
C ASP A 887 6.97 18.74 5.65
N TYR A 888 7.75 17.97 6.41
CA TYR A 888 8.11 18.30 7.79
C TYR A 888 9.61 18.17 8.06
N THR A 889 10.31 19.30 8.10
CA THR A 889 11.73 19.38 8.44
C THR A 889 11.93 19.73 9.92
N GLN A 890 12.68 18.90 10.63
CA GLN A 890 13.14 19.13 12.00
C GLN A 890 14.15 20.28 12.05
N PHE A 891 14.04 21.13 13.07
CA PHE A 891 15.13 22.07 13.34
C PHE A 891 16.37 21.30 13.81
N PRO A 892 17.59 21.75 13.47
CA PRO A 892 18.84 21.08 13.85
C PRO A 892 18.94 20.69 15.34
N ARG A 893 18.47 21.55 16.27
CA ARG A 893 18.43 21.21 17.72
C ARG A 893 17.51 20.04 18.04
N GLU A 894 16.42 19.85 17.29
CA GLU A 894 15.48 18.75 17.44
C GLU A 894 16.10 17.46 16.94
N THR A 895 16.76 17.48 15.78
CA THR A 895 17.52 16.35 15.24
C THR A 895 18.64 15.94 16.20
N LEU A 896 19.39 16.90 16.77
CA LEU A 896 20.40 16.62 17.81
C LEU A 896 19.80 15.98 19.07
N LYS A 897 18.59 16.39 19.47
CA LYS A 897 17.92 15.89 20.66
C LYS A 897 17.31 14.50 20.44
N ARG A 898 16.66 14.28 19.30
CA ARG A 898 15.99 13.02 18.94
C ARG A 898 16.99 11.95 18.49
N LYS A 899 18.13 12.38 17.94
CA LYS A 899 19.17 11.52 17.35
C LYS A 899 18.72 10.75 16.11
N SER A 900 17.59 11.12 15.51
CA SER A 900 17.15 10.60 14.23
C SER A 900 16.38 11.64 13.44
N GLY A 901 16.37 11.48 12.11
CA GLY A 901 15.63 12.33 11.19
C GLY A 901 15.60 11.75 9.78
N GLU A 902 14.71 12.32 8.97
CA GLU A 902 14.59 12.08 7.54
C GLU A 902 15.76 12.73 6.78
N CYS A 903 15.74 12.67 5.45
CA CYS A 903 16.89 13.10 4.64
C CYS A 903 17.16 14.62 4.78
N ASP A 904 16.11 15.43 4.71
CA ASP A 904 16.10 16.88 4.91
C ASP A 904 16.44 17.29 6.35
N ASP A 905 15.97 16.55 7.36
CA ASP A 905 16.33 16.75 8.78
C ASP A 905 17.85 16.65 9.02
N VAL A 906 18.46 15.61 8.45
CA VAL A 906 19.90 15.36 8.62
C VAL A 906 20.70 16.34 7.75
N ALA A 907 20.21 16.66 6.54
CA ALA A 907 20.84 17.62 5.65
C ALA A 907 20.89 19.03 6.27
N THR A 908 19.78 19.51 6.84
CA THR A 908 19.70 20.83 7.51
C THR A 908 20.52 20.88 8.79
N LEU A 909 20.57 19.79 9.57
CA LEU A 909 21.47 19.66 10.71
C LEU A 909 22.94 19.82 10.27
N LEU A 910 23.39 19.02 9.30
CA LEU A 910 24.78 19.04 8.84
C LEU A 910 25.16 20.40 8.23
N ALA A 911 24.29 20.99 7.40
CA ALA A 911 24.49 22.33 6.85
C ALA A 911 24.65 23.38 7.97
N SER A 912 23.82 23.31 9.01
CA SER A 912 23.89 24.24 10.16
C SER A 912 25.17 24.05 10.98
N LEU A 913 25.59 22.81 11.18
CA LEU A 913 26.84 22.48 11.87
C LEU A 913 28.05 23.01 11.10
N PHE A 914 28.06 22.82 9.78
CA PHE A 914 29.14 23.25 8.89
C PHE A 914 29.23 24.78 8.84
N GLU A 915 28.11 25.49 8.60
CA GLU A 915 28.10 26.95 8.60
C GLU A 915 28.47 27.53 9.99
N GLY A 916 28.01 26.91 11.08
CA GLY A 916 28.41 27.28 12.44
C GLY A 916 29.90 27.05 12.72
N ALA A 917 30.52 26.17 11.95
CA ALA A 917 31.95 25.91 11.89
C ALA A 917 32.67 26.71 10.78
N ASN A 918 32.03 27.69 10.15
CA ASN A 918 32.63 28.45 9.05
C ASN A 918 33.14 27.57 7.88
N VAL A 919 32.57 26.38 7.72
CA VAL A 919 32.68 25.53 6.53
C VAL A 919 31.45 25.83 5.69
N ARG A 920 31.62 26.48 4.54
CA ARG A 920 30.49 26.86 3.70
C ARG A 920 29.81 25.59 3.18
N ALA A 921 28.48 25.52 3.30
CA ALA A 921 27.69 24.37 2.89
C ALA A 921 26.64 24.78 1.86
N ALA A 922 26.18 23.83 1.05
CA ALA A 922 25.07 23.98 0.13
C ALA A 922 24.31 22.66 0.05
N LEU A 923 23.00 22.73 -0.19
CA LEU A 923 22.19 21.54 -0.41
C LEU A 923 22.08 21.26 -1.91
N LEU A 924 22.02 19.99 -2.26
CA LEU A 924 21.83 19.48 -3.61
C LEU A 924 20.42 18.90 -3.69
N ASP A 925 19.52 19.63 -4.35
CA ASP A 925 18.14 19.22 -4.57
C ASP A 925 18.05 18.42 -5.87
N TYR A 926 17.70 17.15 -5.72
CA TYR A 926 17.39 16.21 -6.79
C TYR A 926 15.88 15.92 -6.78
N PRO A 927 15.29 15.53 -7.91
CA PRO A 927 13.93 15.03 -7.96
C PRO A 927 13.75 13.84 -7.01
N GLY A 928 13.11 14.09 -5.87
CA GLY A 928 12.86 13.04 -4.91
C GLY A 928 13.97 12.74 -3.91
N HIS A 929 15.08 13.48 -3.91
CA HIS A 929 16.17 13.28 -2.92
C HIS A 929 16.94 14.58 -2.62
N ILE A 930 17.43 14.77 -1.40
CA ILE A 930 18.27 15.93 -1.03
C ILE A 930 19.62 15.47 -0.48
N ALA A 931 20.71 16.06 -0.98
CA ALA A 931 22.04 15.83 -0.44
C ALA A 931 22.68 17.14 0.03
N LEU A 932 23.89 17.02 0.58
CA LEU A 932 24.70 18.15 1.04
C LEU A 932 25.98 18.21 0.20
N MET A 933 26.57 19.39 0.05
CA MET A 933 27.97 19.56 -0.31
C MET A 933 28.60 20.67 0.52
N PHE A 934 29.92 20.67 0.64
CA PHE A 934 30.66 21.70 1.36
C PHE A 934 31.86 22.21 0.57
N ASP A 935 32.23 23.46 0.80
CA ASP A 935 33.33 24.16 0.15
C ASP A 935 34.65 23.78 0.80
N THR A 936 35.63 23.38 0.00
CA THR A 936 37.01 23.15 0.49
C THR A 936 37.73 24.45 0.83
N GLY A 937 37.25 25.59 0.31
CA GLY A 937 37.89 26.90 0.41
C GLY A 937 38.96 27.14 -0.65
N GLU A 938 39.26 26.14 -1.48
CA GLU A 938 40.40 26.15 -2.39
C GLU A 938 39.96 26.37 -3.84
N ALA A 939 40.54 27.38 -4.49
CA ALA A 939 40.30 27.65 -5.91
C ALA A 939 41.13 26.73 -6.82
N GLU A 940 42.34 26.38 -6.39
CA GLU A 940 43.24 25.48 -7.11
C GLU A 940 42.96 24.02 -6.75
N ARG A 941 42.96 23.15 -7.76
CA ARG A 941 42.65 21.71 -7.59
C ARG A 941 43.70 21.02 -6.72
N GLU A 942 44.96 21.39 -6.90
CA GLU A 942 46.11 20.86 -6.19
C GLU A 942 46.05 21.19 -4.69
N ALA A 943 45.46 22.35 -4.33
CA ALA A 943 45.25 22.78 -2.95
C ALA A 943 44.01 22.10 -2.32
N ALA A 944 42.93 21.90 -3.08
CA ALA A 944 41.73 21.18 -2.63
C ALA A 944 42.04 19.72 -2.24
N GLY A 945 43.03 19.10 -2.90
CA GLY A 945 43.66 17.88 -2.44
C GLY A 945 42.93 16.58 -2.77
N LEU A 946 41.94 16.60 -3.66
CA LEU A 946 41.27 15.40 -4.19
C LEU A 946 41.28 15.40 -5.73
N PRO A 947 41.11 14.24 -6.39
CA PRO A 947 40.92 14.18 -7.83
C PRO A 947 39.69 14.99 -8.28
N GLU A 948 39.73 15.55 -9.48
CA GLU A 948 38.67 16.41 -10.02
C GLU A 948 37.34 15.67 -10.19
N GLU A 949 37.41 14.40 -10.58
CA GLU A 949 36.27 13.50 -10.69
C GLU A 949 35.53 13.33 -9.36
N GLU A 950 36.24 13.51 -8.23
CA GLU A 950 35.73 13.40 -6.86
C GLU A 950 35.11 14.69 -6.31
N MET A 951 35.20 15.81 -7.04
CA MET A 951 34.78 17.13 -6.58
C MET A 951 33.83 17.83 -7.58
N ILE A 952 33.16 18.87 -7.10
CA ILE A 952 32.24 19.69 -7.86
C ILE A 952 32.79 21.12 -7.92
N ARG A 953 32.83 21.71 -9.12
CA ARG A 953 33.23 23.11 -9.28
C ARG A 953 32.02 24.01 -9.10
N TYR A 954 32.02 24.86 -8.06
CA TYR A 954 30.92 25.79 -7.79
C TYR A 954 31.47 27.10 -7.20
N GLU A 955 30.99 28.25 -7.68
CA GLU A 955 31.39 29.59 -7.21
C GLU A 955 32.91 29.87 -7.18
N GLY A 956 33.67 29.24 -8.08
CA GLY A 956 35.12 29.47 -8.19
C GLY A 956 35.99 28.69 -7.21
N THR A 957 35.41 27.80 -6.41
CA THR A 957 36.13 26.87 -5.52
C THR A 957 35.71 25.42 -5.77
N TRP A 958 36.42 24.48 -5.15
CA TRP A 958 36.12 23.05 -5.21
C TRP A 958 35.27 22.61 -4.02
N TRP A 959 34.21 21.85 -4.31
CA TRP A 959 33.22 21.40 -3.33
C TRP A 959 33.14 19.88 -3.29
N VAL A 960 32.83 19.34 -2.11
CA VAL A 960 32.77 17.89 -1.85
C VAL A 960 31.34 17.53 -1.41
N PRO A 961 30.62 16.66 -2.17
CA PRO A 961 29.27 16.24 -1.81
C PRO A 961 29.26 15.17 -0.71
N LEU A 962 28.18 15.07 0.06
CA LEU A 962 27.95 14.10 1.13
C LEU A 962 26.49 13.67 1.15
N GLU A 963 26.26 12.37 1.35
CA GLU A 963 24.95 11.75 1.39
C GLU A 963 24.40 11.72 2.84
N PRO A 964 23.43 12.57 3.22
CA PRO A 964 22.96 12.69 4.60
C PRO A 964 22.34 11.41 5.14
N THR A 965 21.71 10.59 4.28
CA THR A 965 21.09 9.31 4.70
C THR A 965 22.10 8.30 5.24
N LEU A 966 23.39 8.51 4.96
CA LEU A 966 24.48 7.67 5.43
C LEU A 966 25.12 8.16 6.73
N VAL A 967 24.53 9.12 7.44
CA VAL A 967 25.04 9.60 8.74
C VAL A 967 25.27 8.44 9.72
N GLY A 968 26.47 8.41 10.33
CA GLY A 968 26.93 7.30 11.16
C GLY A 968 27.75 6.24 10.42
N SER A 969 27.81 6.28 9.09
CA SER A 969 28.75 5.49 8.28
C SER A 969 30.07 6.24 8.04
N GLY A 970 30.99 5.64 7.26
CA GLY A 970 32.27 6.25 6.92
C GLY A 970 32.12 7.45 5.98
N PHE A 971 32.93 8.49 6.19
CA PHE A 971 32.85 9.75 5.41
C PHE A 971 33.09 9.52 3.91
N ALA A 972 34.12 8.74 3.56
CA ALA A 972 34.42 8.36 2.17
C ALA A 972 33.31 7.51 1.51
N GLN A 973 32.46 6.83 2.28
CA GLN A 973 31.30 6.13 1.75
C GLN A 973 30.18 7.11 1.37
N ALA A 974 29.85 8.02 2.29
CA ALA A 974 28.84 9.06 2.08
C ALA A 974 29.19 9.99 0.90
N HIS A 975 30.47 10.35 0.78
CA HIS A 975 30.96 11.17 -0.33
C HIS A 975 30.80 10.49 -1.70
N ARG A 976 31.21 9.23 -1.83
CA ARG A 976 31.08 8.48 -3.10
C ARG A 976 29.62 8.32 -3.54
N HIS A 977 28.71 8.07 -2.59
CA HIS A 977 27.28 7.94 -2.88
C HIS A 977 26.71 9.26 -3.42
N ALA A 978 26.92 10.37 -2.71
CA ALA A 978 26.41 11.67 -3.14
C ALA A 978 27.03 12.13 -4.46
N LEU A 979 28.33 11.88 -4.68
CA LEU A 979 28.99 12.20 -5.93
C LEU A 979 28.39 11.42 -7.12
N THR A 980 28.11 10.13 -6.93
CA THR A 980 27.49 9.30 -7.97
C THR A 980 26.09 9.82 -8.32
N ALA A 981 25.28 10.11 -7.31
CA ALA A 981 23.94 10.67 -7.49
C ALA A 981 23.99 12.04 -8.20
N TYR A 982 24.89 12.93 -7.75
CA TYR A 982 25.10 14.23 -8.38
C TYR A 982 25.44 14.11 -9.85
N ARG A 983 26.44 13.30 -10.22
CA ARG A 983 26.88 13.16 -11.62
C ARG A 983 25.79 12.60 -12.52
N GLU A 984 24.95 11.70 -12.02
CA GLU A 984 23.85 11.14 -12.79
C GLU A 984 22.75 12.18 -13.03
N MET A 985 22.35 12.93 -11.99
CA MET A 985 21.33 13.96 -12.09
C MET A 985 21.78 15.19 -12.88
N ASP A 986 23.05 15.56 -12.76
CA ASP A 986 23.64 16.72 -13.44
C ASP A 986 23.69 16.51 -14.97
N LYS A 987 24.02 15.29 -15.43
CA LYS A 987 23.91 14.91 -16.86
C LYS A 987 22.52 15.11 -17.43
N GLN A 988 21.49 14.97 -16.60
CA GLN A 988 20.08 15.14 -16.98
C GLN A 988 19.60 16.59 -16.82
N GLY A 989 20.44 17.51 -16.31
CA GLY A 989 20.06 18.89 -16.02
C GLY A 989 19.07 19.02 -14.85
N ARG A 990 19.06 18.04 -13.94
CA ARG A 990 18.06 17.92 -12.85
C ARG A 990 18.61 18.27 -11.46
N VAL A 991 19.79 18.89 -11.36
CA VAL A 991 20.36 19.31 -10.06
C VAL A 991 20.06 20.79 -9.81
N LYS A 992 19.49 21.10 -8.64
CA LYS A 992 19.39 22.47 -8.13
C LYS A 992 20.31 22.64 -6.92
N ILE A 993 21.18 23.64 -6.96
CA ILE A 993 22.06 23.98 -5.85
C ILE A 993 21.38 25.03 -4.97
N LEU A 994 21.14 24.68 -3.71
CA LEU A 994 20.54 25.56 -2.70
C LEU A 994 21.64 26.07 -1.78
N ASP A 995 22.10 27.30 -2.04
CA ASP A 995 23.16 27.95 -1.28
C ASP A 995 22.57 28.81 -0.14
N PRO A 996 22.77 28.45 1.14
CA PRO A 996 22.22 29.15 2.30
C PRO A 996 22.56 30.65 2.32
N ARG A 997 23.78 31.02 1.89
CA ARG A 997 24.25 32.41 1.88
C ARG A 997 23.58 33.25 0.81
N LYS A 998 23.10 32.64 -0.27
CA LYS A 998 22.29 33.30 -1.31
C LYS A 998 20.81 33.30 -0.94
N ALA A 999 20.32 32.21 -0.34
CA ALA A 999 18.93 32.04 0.05
C ALA A 999 18.50 32.92 1.22
N VAL A 1000 19.43 33.39 2.06
CA VAL A 1000 19.15 34.23 3.25
C VAL A 1000 18.34 35.50 2.94
N ALA A 1001 18.51 36.10 1.75
CA ALA A 1001 17.79 37.31 1.37
C ALA A 1001 16.30 37.03 1.11
N ALA A 1002 15.98 35.83 0.62
CA ALA A 1002 14.61 35.38 0.35
C ALA A 1002 14.01 34.72 1.60
N PHE A 1003 14.68 33.72 2.17
CA PHE A 1003 14.23 32.96 3.34
C PHE A 1003 15.28 33.04 4.44
N GLU A 1004 15.10 33.98 5.36
CA GLU A 1004 15.99 34.15 6.51
C GLU A 1004 15.84 32.98 7.50
N PRO A 1005 16.95 32.40 8.01
CA PRO A 1005 16.91 31.36 9.04
C PRO A 1005 16.09 31.77 10.26
N VAL A 1006 15.36 30.82 10.84
CA VAL A 1006 14.56 31.05 12.04
C VAL A 1006 15.45 31.48 13.21
N THR A 1007 15.02 32.51 13.92
CA THR A 1007 15.66 32.89 15.19
C THR A 1007 15.02 32.10 16.32
N MET A 1008 15.64 30.97 16.65
CA MET A 1008 15.13 30.09 17.70
C MET A 1008 15.24 30.76 19.09
N PRO A 1009 14.25 30.57 19.98
CA PRO A 1009 14.35 31.03 21.37
C PRO A 1009 15.56 30.42 22.08
N SER A 1010 16.12 31.15 23.06
CA SER A 1010 17.22 30.64 23.90
C SER A 1010 16.83 29.31 24.56
N SER A 1011 17.76 28.38 24.62
CA SER A 1011 17.57 27.03 25.18
C SER A 1011 18.64 26.77 26.24
N ASP A 1012 18.22 26.32 27.42
CA ASP A 1012 19.14 25.87 28.49
C ASP A 1012 19.68 24.45 28.23
N TRP A 1013 19.16 23.76 27.21
CA TRP A 1013 19.62 22.43 26.81
C TRP A 1013 20.85 22.51 25.90
N SER A 1014 21.90 21.74 26.20
CA SER A 1014 23.07 21.51 25.34
C SER A 1014 23.07 20.08 24.82
N ALA A 1015 23.46 19.88 23.57
CA ALA A 1015 23.75 18.56 23.04
C ALA A 1015 24.95 17.93 23.76
N ALA A 1016 24.91 16.60 23.96
CA ALA A 1016 26.05 15.85 24.46
C ALA A 1016 27.12 15.76 23.37
N THR A 1017 28.38 16.01 23.73
CA THR A 1017 29.49 15.82 22.80
C THR A 1017 29.93 14.36 22.76
N PRO A 1018 30.24 13.82 21.58
CA PRO A 1018 30.78 12.48 21.42
C PRO A 1018 32.21 12.38 21.98
N ASP A 1019 32.71 11.17 22.18
CA ASP A 1019 34.10 10.93 22.62
C ASP A 1019 35.09 11.52 21.59
N PRO A 1020 35.87 12.55 21.96
CA PRO A 1020 36.81 13.19 21.04
C PRO A 1020 37.88 12.24 20.50
N ALA A 1021 38.28 11.22 21.26
CA ALA A 1021 39.29 10.25 20.83
C ALA A 1021 38.75 9.31 19.74
N LEU A 1022 37.47 8.91 19.82
CA LEU A 1022 36.82 8.09 18.80
C LEU A 1022 36.61 8.87 17.50
N VAL A 1023 36.16 10.12 17.61
CA VAL A 1023 36.01 11.02 16.44
C VAL A 1023 37.38 11.24 15.79
N ALA A 1024 38.42 11.57 16.56
CA ALA A 1024 39.76 11.77 16.04
C ALA A 1024 40.31 10.55 15.31
N LYS A 1025 40.11 9.34 15.85
CA LYS A 1025 40.55 8.10 15.20
C LYS A 1025 39.91 7.90 13.82
N LYS A 1026 38.62 8.19 13.68
CA LYS A 1026 37.91 8.06 12.39
C LYS A 1026 38.34 9.12 11.38
N VAL A 1027 38.52 10.36 11.85
CA VAL A 1027 39.01 11.46 11.02
C VAL A 1027 40.42 11.18 10.51
N GLU A 1028 41.31 10.63 11.35
CA GLU A 1028 42.65 10.23 10.92
C GLU A 1028 42.62 9.10 9.88
N ALA A 1029 41.68 8.17 9.99
CA ALA A 1029 41.52 7.12 8.99
C ALA A 1029 41.08 7.68 7.62
N ASP A 1030 40.11 8.59 7.60
CA ASP A 1030 39.68 9.26 6.36
C ASP A 1030 40.78 10.20 5.82
N ALA A 1031 41.48 10.92 6.69
CA ALA A 1031 42.58 11.78 6.31
C ALA A 1031 43.74 10.98 5.69
N ALA A 1032 44.05 9.79 6.19
CA ALA A 1032 45.04 8.91 5.58
C ALA A 1032 44.64 8.46 4.17
N ASP A 1033 43.36 8.09 3.96
CA ASP A 1033 42.84 7.74 2.64
C ASP A 1033 42.92 8.92 1.66
N PHE A 1034 42.45 10.11 2.08
CA PHE A 1034 42.49 11.31 1.27
C PHE A 1034 43.92 11.78 0.97
N ALA A 1035 44.82 11.73 1.95
CA ALA A 1035 46.23 12.07 1.74
C ALA A 1035 46.89 11.12 0.75
N GLN A 1036 46.54 9.82 0.78
CA GLN A 1036 47.05 8.84 -0.17
C GLN A 1036 46.55 9.09 -1.61
N ARG A 1037 45.29 9.53 -1.77
CA ARG A 1037 44.73 9.92 -3.08
C ARG A 1037 45.33 11.22 -3.59
N ARG A 1038 45.46 12.22 -2.72
CA ARG A 1038 46.18 13.47 -3.01
C ARG A 1038 47.59 13.19 -3.51
N TYR A 1039 48.31 12.33 -2.79
CA TYR A 1039 49.65 11.89 -3.16
C TYR A 1039 49.67 11.29 -4.57
N ALA A 1040 48.77 10.37 -4.88
CA ALA A 1040 48.70 9.75 -6.20
C ALA A 1040 48.46 10.79 -7.31
N LEU A 1041 47.52 11.72 -7.09
CA LEU A 1041 47.19 12.81 -8.03
C LEU A 1041 48.41 13.70 -8.32
N LEU A 1042 49.02 14.24 -7.26
CA LEU A 1042 50.13 15.19 -7.39
C LEU A 1042 51.40 14.53 -7.91
N LYS A 1043 51.69 13.29 -7.46
CA LYS A 1043 52.84 12.53 -7.92
C LYS A 1043 52.78 12.29 -9.42
N ALA A 1044 51.62 11.88 -9.95
CA ALA A 1044 51.47 11.64 -11.39
C ALA A 1044 51.78 12.90 -12.22
N GLY A 1045 51.32 14.06 -11.75
CA GLY A 1045 51.62 15.35 -12.40
C GLY A 1045 53.10 15.71 -12.35
N LEU A 1046 53.76 15.54 -11.20
CA LEU A 1046 55.18 15.83 -11.03
C LEU A 1046 56.08 14.85 -11.78
N GLU A 1047 55.76 13.55 -11.81
CA GLU A 1047 56.51 12.54 -12.57
C GLU A 1047 56.40 12.78 -14.08
N SER A 1048 55.23 13.18 -14.57
CA SER A 1048 55.06 13.58 -15.98
C SER A 1048 55.94 14.78 -16.34
N ARG A 1049 56.00 15.80 -15.46
CA ARG A 1049 56.89 16.96 -15.65
C ARG A 1049 58.37 16.55 -15.64
N LEU A 1050 58.79 15.70 -14.71
CA LEU A 1050 60.16 15.21 -14.63
C LEU A 1050 60.57 14.36 -15.85
N ALA A 1051 59.64 13.58 -16.40
CA ALA A 1051 59.86 12.85 -17.66
C ALA A 1051 60.08 13.80 -18.84
N SER A 1052 59.40 14.95 -18.88
CA SER A 1052 59.58 15.97 -19.91
C SER A 1052 60.83 16.84 -19.73
N LYS A 1053 61.33 16.98 -18.49
CA LYS A 1053 62.52 17.76 -18.13
C LYS A 1053 63.35 17.03 -17.07
N PRO A 1054 64.19 16.05 -17.48
CA PRO A 1054 65.04 15.31 -16.55
C PRO A 1054 66.03 16.24 -15.83
N GLY A 1055 66.17 16.09 -14.51
CA GLY A 1055 67.04 16.92 -13.68
C GLY A 1055 66.45 18.25 -13.20
N ASP A 1056 65.14 18.50 -13.38
CA ASP A 1056 64.46 19.67 -12.83
C ASP A 1056 64.40 19.62 -11.28
N THR A 1057 65.39 20.23 -10.61
CA THR A 1057 65.56 20.12 -9.16
C THR A 1057 64.37 20.65 -8.37
N GLU A 1058 63.67 21.67 -8.88
CA GLU A 1058 62.40 22.16 -8.31
C GLU A 1058 61.34 21.04 -8.26
N THR A 1059 61.15 20.30 -9.34
CA THR A 1059 60.18 19.19 -9.43
C THR A 1059 60.58 18.03 -8.52
N ILE A 1060 61.87 17.71 -8.44
CA ILE A 1060 62.41 16.66 -7.55
C ILE A 1060 62.22 17.05 -6.08
N ASN A 1061 62.48 18.31 -5.72
CA ASN A 1061 62.23 18.84 -4.38
C ASN A 1061 60.74 18.79 -4.02
N ARG A 1062 59.84 19.16 -4.94
CA ARG A 1062 58.37 19.03 -4.74
C ARG A 1062 57.94 17.57 -4.54
N LEU A 1063 58.52 16.62 -5.27
CA LEU A 1063 58.29 15.18 -5.05
C LEU A 1063 58.76 14.75 -3.65
N GLY A 1064 59.94 15.20 -3.22
CA GLY A 1064 60.44 14.89 -1.87
C GLY A 1064 59.57 15.46 -0.75
N LEU A 1065 59.04 16.68 -0.91
CA LEU A 1065 58.07 17.25 0.02
C LEU A 1065 56.75 16.47 0.04
N LEU A 1066 56.30 15.96 -1.12
CA LEU A 1066 55.10 15.12 -1.22
C LEU A 1066 55.27 13.75 -0.54
N GLU A 1067 56.47 13.15 -0.58
CA GLU A 1067 56.78 11.95 0.21
C GLU A 1067 56.79 12.25 1.72
N LEU A 1068 57.29 13.43 2.09
CA LEU A 1068 57.31 13.89 3.49
C LEU A 1068 55.91 14.07 4.06
N ASP A 1069 54.94 14.56 3.27
CA ASP A 1069 53.52 14.70 3.67
C ASP A 1069 52.92 13.35 4.14
N LEU A 1070 53.35 12.23 3.57
CA LEU A 1070 52.94 10.86 3.95
C LEU A 1070 53.87 10.18 4.97
N ASP A 1071 54.77 10.93 5.59
CA ASP A 1071 55.77 10.43 6.53
C ASP A 1071 56.75 9.39 5.94
N ARG A 1072 56.97 9.42 4.62
CA ARG A 1072 57.93 8.55 3.91
C ARG A 1072 59.31 9.19 3.90
N LEU A 1073 59.94 9.22 5.07
CA LEU A 1073 61.18 9.95 5.33
C LEU A 1073 62.36 9.51 4.44
N GLU A 1074 62.48 8.22 4.18
CA GLU A 1074 63.56 7.65 3.36
C GLU A 1074 63.40 7.99 1.88
N ASP A 1075 62.17 7.96 1.37
CA ASP A 1075 61.87 8.33 -0.01
C ASP A 1075 62.08 9.84 -0.21
N ALA A 1076 61.64 10.67 0.75
CA ALA A 1076 61.90 12.11 0.75
C ALA A 1076 63.41 12.42 0.74
N GLU A 1077 64.20 11.75 1.59
CA GLU A 1077 65.66 11.88 1.65
C GLU A 1077 66.31 11.57 0.30
N LYS A 1078 65.91 10.46 -0.31
CA LYS A 1078 66.40 10.03 -1.62
C LYS A 1078 66.11 11.08 -2.69
N ARG A 1079 64.92 11.68 -2.69
CA ARG A 1079 64.56 12.76 -3.63
C ARG A 1079 65.39 14.02 -3.41
N PHE A 1080 65.58 14.46 -2.17
CA PHE A 1080 66.42 15.64 -1.92
C PHE A 1080 67.90 15.39 -2.27
N GLN A 1081 68.41 14.18 -2.09
CA GLN A 1081 69.74 13.79 -2.56
C GLN A 1081 69.84 13.74 -4.09
N GLU A 1082 68.79 13.28 -4.77
CA GLU A 1082 68.67 13.30 -6.24
C GLU A 1082 68.70 14.74 -6.77
N ALA A 1083 68.02 15.69 -6.10
CA ALA A 1083 68.08 17.12 -6.42
C ALA A 1083 69.51 17.67 -6.28
N LEU A 1084 70.22 17.34 -5.19
CA LEU A 1084 71.62 17.76 -4.99
C LEU A 1084 72.62 17.10 -5.94
N ALA A 1085 72.31 15.92 -6.46
CA ALA A 1085 73.13 15.28 -7.48
C ALA A 1085 72.99 15.99 -8.84
N ALA A 1086 71.81 16.57 -9.12
CA ALA A 1086 71.56 17.38 -10.31
C ALA A 1086 72.08 18.82 -10.15
N ASP A 1087 71.96 19.43 -8.96
CA ASP A 1087 72.53 20.73 -8.61
C ASP A 1087 73.06 20.74 -7.17
N PRO A 1088 74.40 20.66 -6.96
CA PRO A 1088 75.01 20.67 -5.64
C PRO A 1088 74.80 21.95 -4.82
N GLU A 1089 74.39 23.05 -5.45
CA GLU A 1089 74.15 24.36 -4.82
C GLU A 1089 72.66 24.66 -4.60
N ASP A 1090 71.76 23.69 -4.83
CA ASP A 1090 70.31 23.85 -4.61
C ASP A 1090 70.00 24.08 -3.12
N ALA A 1091 69.78 25.35 -2.77
CA ALA A 1091 69.51 25.79 -1.40
C ALA A 1091 68.25 25.12 -0.81
N ALA A 1092 67.21 24.89 -1.64
CA ALA A 1092 65.95 24.29 -1.21
C ALA A 1092 66.15 22.81 -0.84
N ALA A 1093 66.94 22.06 -1.61
CA ALA A 1093 67.26 20.66 -1.31
C ALA A 1093 68.09 20.53 -0.02
N VAL A 1094 69.06 21.44 0.20
CA VAL A 1094 69.84 21.48 1.46
C VAL A 1094 68.95 21.82 2.65
N ASN A 1095 68.05 22.81 2.50
CA ASN A 1095 67.07 23.19 3.53
C ASN A 1095 66.10 22.04 3.85
N ASN A 1096 65.64 21.31 2.83
CA ASN A 1096 64.73 20.18 3.01
C ASN A 1096 65.39 18.99 3.72
N LEU A 1097 66.67 18.69 3.43
CA LEU A 1097 67.45 17.72 4.21
C LEU A 1097 67.69 18.18 5.66
N GLY A 1098 67.90 19.48 5.88
CA GLY A 1098 67.91 20.07 7.22
C GLY A 1098 66.58 19.89 7.95
N SER A 1099 65.46 20.10 7.26
CA SER A 1099 64.12 19.85 7.80
C SER A 1099 63.90 18.38 8.15
N LEU A 1100 64.41 17.45 7.34
CA LEU A 1100 64.35 16.02 7.62
C LEU A 1100 65.17 15.63 8.85
N ALA A 1101 66.39 16.16 8.97
CA ALA A 1101 67.24 15.98 10.15
C ALA A 1101 66.58 16.55 11.42
N PHE A 1102 65.92 17.70 11.30
CA PHE A 1102 65.17 18.33 12.38
C PHE A 1102 64.02 17.45 12.87
N VAL A 1103 63.24 16.88 11.96
CA VAL A 1103 62.13 15.95 12.28
C VAL A 1103 62.64 14.67 12.94
N ARG A 1104 63.80 14.15 12.50
CA ARG A 1104 64.46 12.97 13.10
C ARG A 1104 65.18 13.27 14.43
N GLY A 1105 65.09 14.50 14.93
CA GLY A 1105 65.71 14.93 16.19
C GLY A 1105 67.23 15.14 16.12
N ARG A 1106 67.84 15.11 14.92
CA ARG A 1106 69.26 15.36 14.70
C ARG A 1106 69.53 16.86 14.60
N LEU A 1107 69.29 17.57 15.70
CA LEU A 1107 69.28 19.04 15.73
C LEU A 1107 70.61 19.69 15.30
N PRO A 1108 71.81 19.18 15.65
CA PRO A 1108 73.07 19.76 15.17
C PRO A 1108 73.25 19.63 13.66
N GLU A 1109 72.90 18.48 13.09
CA GLU A 1109 72.92 18.24 11.64
C GLU A 1109 71.91 19.16 10.93
N ALA A 1110 70.71 19.30 11.49
CA ALA A 1110 69.69 20.21 10.96
C ALA A 1110 70.19 21.67 10.93
N LEU A 1111 70.79 22.13 12.04
CA LEU A 1111 71.33 23.48 12.15
C LEU A 1111 72.43 23.73 11.11
N GLU A 1112 73.39 22.81 10.95
CA GLU A 1112 74.45 22.91 9.93
C GLU A 1112 73.87 23.00 8.52
N ARG A 1113 72.91 22.14 8.20
CA ARG A 1113 72.23 22.13 6.90
C ARG A 1113 71.46 23.43 6.65
N PHE A 1114 70.71 23.93 7.62
CA PHE A 1114 70.02 25.20 7.48
C PHE A 1114 70.98 26.39 7.34
N GLN A 1115 72.12 26.39 8.03
CA GLN A 1115 73.15 27.42 7.88
C GLN A 1115 73.76 27.39 6.49
N LYS A 1116 74.05 26.19 5.97
CA LYS A 1116 74.52 25.99 4.60
C LYS A 1116 73.48 26.47 3.58
N ALA A 1117 72.21 26.14 3.78
CA ALA A 1117 71.12 26.59 2.91
C ALA A 1117 70.98 28.13 2.94
N ALA A 1118 71.10 28.76 4.10
CA ALA A 1118 71.04 30.22 4.24
C ALA A 1118 72.26 30.94 3.65
N ALA A 1119 73.39 30.24 3.49
CA ALA A 1119 74.56 30.76 2.78
C ALA A 1119 74.37 30.68 1.26
N LEU A 1120 73.64 29.68 0.77
CA LEU A 1120 73.32 29.50 -0.65
C LEU A 1120 72.18 30.43 -1.10
N ASP A 1121 71.16 30.61 -0.25
CA ASP A 1121 70.05 31.54 -0.47
C ASP A 1121 69.80 32.37 0.80
N PRO A 1122 70.45 33.55 0.94
CA PRO A 1122 70.33 34.39 2.13
C PRO A 1122 69.01 35.17 2.20
N ASP A 1123 68.22 35.21 1.13
CA ASP A 1123 67.00 36.01 1.03
C ASP A 1123 65.72 35.17 1.29
N ASP A 1124 65.83 33.85 1.37
CA ASP A 1124 64.70 32.97 1.73
C ASP A 1124 64.36 33.05 3.24
N ALA A 1125 63.26 33.73 3.53
CA ALA A 1125 62.72 33.88 4.88
C ALA A 1125 62.46 32.54 5.59
N GLY A 1126 62.03 31.51 4.86
CA GLY A 1126 61.69 30.19 5.39
C GLY A 1126 62.92 29.44 5.94
N ILE A 1127 64.07 29.59 5.29
CA ILE A 1127 65.35 29.03 5.78
C ILE A 1127 65.74 29.68 7.12
N TRP A 1128 65.63 31.01 7.22
CA TRP A 1128 65.90 31.73 8.48
C TRP A 1128 64.92 31.36 9.59
N LEU A 1129 63.64 31.10 9.25
CA LEU A 1129 62.67 30.60 10.22
C LEU A 1129 63.01 29.19 10.71
N ASN A 1130 63.51 28.32 9.82
CA ASN A 1130 63.97 26.98 10.20
C ASN A 1130 65.22 27.03 11.09
N LEU A 1131 66.15 27.95 10.83
CA LEU A 1131 67.28 28.25 11.72
C LEU A 1131 66.80 28.68 13.11
N ALA A 1132 65.82 29.58 13.18
CA ALA A 1132 65.23 30.01 14.45
C ALA A 1132 64.56 28.85 15.21
N LYS A 1133 63.84 27.95 14.51
CA LYS A 1133 63.25 26.74 15.11
C LYS A 1133 64.31 25.78 15.65
N ALA A 1134 65.38 25.54 14.89
CA ALA A 1134 66.52 24.70 15.30
C ALA A 1134 67.24 25.27 16.53
N ALA A 1135 67.53 26.58 16.53
CA ALA A 1135 68.12 27.28 17.67
C ALA A 1135 67.22 27.20 18.92
N GLY A 1136 65.90 27.38 18.76
CA GLY A 1136 64.95 27.30 19.86
C GLY A 1136 64.88 25.92 20.49
N LYS A 1137 64.91 24.85 19.67
CA LYS A 1137 64.99 23.47 20.17
C LYS A 1137 66.31 23.13 20.86
N LEU A 1138 67.39 23.84 20.52
CA LEU A 1138 68.70 23.74 21.16
C LEU A 1138 68.85 24.67 22.39
N GLY A 1139 67.83 25.47 22.71
CA GLY A 1139 67.83 26.40 23.85
C GLY A 1139 68.65 27.69 23.62
N ASP A 1140 69.01 28.02 22.39
CA ASP A 1140 69.82 29.21 22.06
C ASP A 1140 68.90 30.42 21.77
N ALA A 1141 68.41 31.05 22.84
CA ALA A 1141 67.48 32.17 22.76
C ALA A 1141 68.04 33.40 22.00
N ALA A 1142 69.37 33.60 22.04
CA ALA A 1142 70.02 34.69 21.31
C ALA A 1142 69.90 34.47 19.80
N LYS A 1143 70.19 33.25 19.33
CA LYS A 1143 70.04 32.89 17.91
C LYS A 1143 68.58 32.80 17.46
N VAL A 1144 67.64 32.43 18.33
CA VAL A 1144 66.20 32.50 18.02
C VAL A 1144 65.80 33.93 17.65
N SER A 1145 66.26 34.91 18.43
CA SER A 1145 65.97 36.33 18.16
C SER A 1145 66.66 36.83 16.90
N GLU A 1146 67.94 36.51 16.72
CA GLU A 1146 68.74 36.89 15.54
C GLU A 1146 68.13 36.35 14.24
N TYR A 1147 67.97 35.02 14.15
CA TYR A 1147 67.43 34.37 12.97
C TYR A 1147 65.95 34.69 12.76
N GLY A 1148 65.17 34.76 13.84
CA GLY A 1148 63.74 35.08 13.78
C GLY A 1148 63.48 36.50 13.27
N LYS A 1149 64.29 37.48 13.68
CA LYS A 1149 64.21 38.85 13.15
C LYS A 1149 64.49 38.87 11.65
N LYS A 1150 65.54 38.18 11.21
CA LYS A 1150 65.90 38.09 9.80
C LYS A 1150 64.80 37.40 8.96
N ALA A 1151 64.18 36.34 9.51
CA ALA A 1151 63.05 35.67 8.87
C ALA A 1151 61.83 36.60 8.69
N VAL A 1152 61.52 37.45 9.68
CA VAL A 1152 60.41 38.41 9.60
C VAL A 1152 60.70 39.56 8.63
N GLU A 1153 61.96 40.05 8.61
CA GLU A 1153 62.40 41.10 7.69
C GLU A 1153 62.27 40.67 6.22
N LEU A 1154 62.66 39.42 5.92
CA LEU A 1154 62.63 38.83 4.59
C LEU A 1154 61.25 38.29 4.18
N ALA A 1155 60.33 38.09 5.14
CA ALA A 1155 59.00 37.58 4.85
C ALA A 1155 58.21 38.55 3.95
N SER A 1156 57.45 37.96 3.01
CA SER A 1156 56.50 38.71 2.17
C SER A 1156 55.49 39.45 3.05
N GLU A 1157 54.87 40.53 2.54
CA GLU A 1157 53.84 41.24 3.30
C GLU A 1157 52.67 40.33 3.73
N ALA A 1158 52.35 39.31 2.92
CA ALA A 1158 51.31 38.34 3.23
C ALA A 1158 51.74 37.37 4.36
N ASP A 1159 53.01 36.98 4.40
CA ASP A 1159 53.51 35.98 5.35
C ASP A 1159 54.06 36.58 6.66
N ARG A 1160 54.40 37.87 6.67
CA ARG A 1160 54.99 38.55 7.82
C ARG A 1160 54.24 38.31 9.14
N PRO A 1161 52.89 38.41 9.22
CA PRO A 1161 52.17 38.16 10.48
C PRO A 1161 52.33 36.72 11.01
N ARG A 1162 52.41 35.74 10.10
CA ARG A 1162 52.63 34.33 10.46
C ARG A 1162 54.03 34.10 11.00
N PHE A 1163 55.03 34.72 10.36
CA PHE A 1163 56.43 34.64 10.78
C PHE A 1163 56.65 35.33 12.13
N GLU A 1164 56.05 36.51 12.34
CA GLU A 1164 56.07 37.20 13.64
C GLU A 1164 55.47 36.34 14.75
N THR A 1165 54.31 35.73 14.49
CA THR A 1165 53.65 34.85 15.47
C THR A 1165 54.50 33.62 15.79
N ALA A 1166 55.10 33.00 14.77
CA ALA A 1166 55.99 31.84 14.94
C ALA A 1166 57.23 32.20 15.78
N VAL A 1167 57.88 33.32 15.48
CA VAL A 1167 59.06 33.80 16.22
C VAL A 1167 58.71 34.17 17.65
N GLN A 1168 57.58 34.85 17.89
CA GLN A 1168 57.12 35.16 19.25
C GLN A 1168 56.84 33.90 20.07
N THR A 1169 56.32 32.85 19.43
CA THR A 1169 56.04 31.57 20.08
C THR A 1169 57.34 30.85 20.44
N LEU A 1170 58.32 30.84 19.53
CA LEU A 1170 59.64 30.27 19.76
C LEU A 1170 60.38 31.01 20.88
N ALA A 1171 60.28 32.34 20.93
CA ALA A 1171 60.89 33.16 21.99
C ALA A 1171 60.29 32.90 23.38
N LYS A 1172 58.98 32.63 23.46
CA LYS A 1172 58.30 32.23 24.72
C LYS A 1172 58.65 30.80 25.17
N GLY A 1173 59.00 29.91 24.24
CA GLY A 1173 59.40 28.53 24.53
C GLY A 1173 60.90 28.34 24.78
N ALA A 1174 61.72 29.36 24.50
CA ALA A 1174 63.18 29.34 24.63
C ALA A 1174 63.71 30.13 25.85
N THR A 1175 62.83 30.67 26.69
CA THR A 1175 63.23 31.09 28.05
C THR A 1175 63.60 29.86 28.87
N PRO A 1176 64.74 29.87 29.57
CA PRO A 1176 65.29 28.69 30.25
C PRO A 1176 64.34 28.06 31.27
#